data_AF-A0A944UJ28-F1
#
_entry.id   AF-A0A944UJ28-F1
#
_cell.length_a   1.000
_cell.length_b   1.000
_cell.length_c   1.000
_cell.angle_alpha   90.00
_cell.angle_beta   90.00
_cell.angle_gamma   90.00
#
_symmetry.space_group_name_H-M   'P 1'
#
loop_
_entity.id
_entity.type
_entity.pdbx_description
1 polymer ?
#
loop_
_entity_poly.entity_id
_entity_poly.type
_entity_poly.pdbx_seq_one_letter_code
_entity_poly.pdbx_strand_id
1 'polypeptide(L)'
;MSKIIKLGTTLFMFLAFFDLQLEAQSEKKSSKGAVIVADFKEPVRFLDQAGQIINFGNELRGSIITEGQTAQVGIGGKLVLLFSNGTITTLQSQTKMKIGVFEQVPFNAGDKTISDLEGEPSESKVVIDLDWGSMVVKTKKLDKKSSFDINSPVGTAGIRGTEFQMSQNPGTGVQLDVTESTVAFTPPGGAPMPVSQGNGLDVSSSGVSTPRPVNPAVAQNIGVTNQAATQSTNDISLGTVSEAMTEATISVEESGAGGESTEQGSSDASDSGDSQSEEVESIPAEKEKSGEREAEKMGKDSSAPNNKKENSRSSRRQNKQSNTNLQSQVLENNQEVKEVRKTNSVTVHSRALAKYGLSTKETNRFNLFPSPLQDRLMSLGPDNLKRILNIADFQIAQAYALFSYSNNTRALILGLDDSALVGLLNQKVDETLLNDTLNKESLAASKSSMVPGENSTPSQDSKLLTLGDNLKASGNSDLLDELKVLSGGSLTDEWIQVGEVANVLTQDYSLSVIAVADLVQTGEKVLSNPFYQEISSLYGQLEIESLVAGKPSFIAGRKMTVDVSKLDLSNLLSTGSVALSGSELLKLSTSLELVGSSPSSTRVVLMSGENLESEKGLNFQSATSDLVLAARKDILLEDVQLESSREVALRSLRDVSLTNVTMGASNLATVRATRDLNVNGLKFSREIPSILMEATTIRLSEVNFPASSMVRLNSLKGGIDGKYPNFGSAIPSAQQIGRVNFIKNVSSGGNILNNRSAFDQYGANISIGKVALP
;
A
#
# COMPACT_ATOMS: atom_id res chain seq x y z
N MET A 1 -12.85 -70.62 64.89
CA MET A 1 -14.26 -70.89 65.25
C MET A 1 -15.01 -69.56 65.26
N SER A 2 -16.35 -69.57 65.09
CA SER A 2 -17.19 -68.41 64.73
C SER A 2 -16.84 -67.81 63.36
N LYS A 3 -17.75 -67.62 62.38
CA LYS A 3 -19.19 -67.24 62.29
C LYS A 3 -19.38 -65.72 62.10
N ILE A 4 -20.28 -65.38 61.16
CA ILE A 4 -21.23 -64.25 61.21
C ILE A 4 -20.63 -62.83 60.97
N ILE A 5 -21.22 -61.91 60.16
CA ILE A 5 -22.35 -62.01 59.19
C ILE A 5 -22.44 -60.73 58.30
N LYS A 6 -22.82 -60.85 57.01
CA LYS A 6 -23.66 -59.90 56.18
C LYS A 6 -23.23 -58.41 56.02
N LEU A 7 -23.77 -57.56 55.13
CA LEU A 7 -24.52 -57.58 53.84
C LEU A 7 -24.59 -56.11 53.34
N GLY A 8 -24.76 -55.72 52.07
CA GLY A 8 -25.13 -56.48 50.87
C GLY A 8 -24.83 -55.78 49.54
N THR A 9 -25.14 -56.38 48.38
CA THR A 9 -26.42 -56.27 47.62
C THR A 9 -26.77 -54.82 47.24
N THR A 10 -27.00 -54.47 45.97
CA THR A 10 -27.36 -55.24 44.74
C THR A 10 -26.91 -54.41 43.50
N LEU A 11 -26.89 -54.83 42.22
CA LEU A 11 -27.78 -55.73 41.47
C LEU A 11 -27.13 -56.19 40.14
N PHE A 12 -27.19 -57.49 39.83
CA PHE A 12 -27.10 -58.14 38.48
C PHE A 12 -25.85 -57.92 37.56
N MET A 13 -25.69 -58.63 36.44
CA MET A 13 -25.64 -60.10 36.23
C MET A 13 -25.20 -60.42 34.78
N PHE A 14 -24.27 -61.38 34.61
CA PHE A 14 -23.92 -62.11 33.37
C PHE A 14 -23.40 -61.29 32.15
N LEU A 15 -22.32 -61.62 31.42
CA LEU A 15 -21.68 -62.87 30.92
C LEU A 15 -21.98 -63.10 29.43
N ALA A 16 -21.02 -62.79 28.55
CA ALA A 16 -20.71 -63.50 27.29
C ALA A 16 -19.40 -62.97 26.68
N PHE A 17 -18.57 -63.85 26.12
CA PHE A 17 -17.47 -63.47 25.23
C PHE A 17 -18.01 -63.16 23.84
N PHE A 18 -17.48 -62.13 23.19
CA PHE A 18 -17.30 -62.10 21.74
C PHE A 18 -16.00 -61.35 21.45
N ASP A 19 -15.00 -62.05 20.94
CA ASP A 19 -13.81 -61.42 20.38
C ASP A 19 -14.21 -60.69 19.09
N LEU A 20 -14.12 -59.37 19.13
CA LEU A 20 -14.17 -58.51 17.95
C LEU A 20 -13.04 -57.49 18.11
N GLN A 21 -12.21 -57.34 17.08
CA GLN A 21 -11.14 -56.35 17.09
C GLN A 21 -11.73 -54.95 17.24
N LEU A 22 -11.52 -54.33 18.41
CA LEU A 22 -11.82 -52.93 18.59
C LEU A 22 -10.64 -52.12 18.06
N GLU A 23 -10.71 -51.74 16.79
CA GLU A 23 -9.81 -50.76 16.18
C GLU A 23 -9.92 -49.46 16.98
N ALA A 24 -8.96 -49.21 17.87
CA ALA A 24 -9.00 -48.05 18.76
C ALA A 24 -8.77 -46.79 17.93
N GLN A 25 -9.83 -46.00 17.72
CA GLN A 25 -9.71 -44.68 17.11
C GLN A 25 -8.89 -43.77 18.02
N SER A 26 -7.60 -43.62 17.72
CA SER A 26 -6.79 -42.54 18.28
C SER A 26 -7.31 -41.21 17.74
N GLU A 27 -7.79 -40.33 18.60
CA GLU A 27 -7.92 -38.91 18.25
C GLU A 27 -6.54 -38.41 17.82
N LYS A 28 -6.41 -37.91 16.58
CA LYS A 28 -5.15 -37.33 16.12
C LYS A 28 -4.89 -36.04 16.91
N LYS A 29 -3.87 -36.02 17.77
CA LYS A 29 -3.40 -34.79 18.44
C LYS A 29 -3.08 -33.77 17.34
N SER A 30 -3.70 -32.59 17.41
CA SER A 30 -3.40 -31.49 16.49
C SER A 30 -1.99 -30.94 16.76
N SER A 31 -1.27 -30.57 15.71
CA SER A 31 0.02 -29.85 15.78
C SER A 31 -0.15 -28.41 15.31
N LYS A 32 0.87 -27.57 15.52
CA LYS A 32 0.90 -26.24 14.89
C LYS A 32 1.36 -26.38 13.44
N GLY A 33 0.73 -25.59 12.57
CA GLY A 33 1.23 -25.42 11.20
C GLY A 33 2.42 -24.45 11.17
N ALA A 34 3.22 -24.52 10.12
CA ALA A 34 4.42 -23.70 9.93
C ALA A 34 4.28 -22.78 8.72
N VAL A 35 4.78 -21.55 8.86
CA VAL A 35 4.86 -20.57 7.77
C VAL A 35 6.33 -20.30 7.48
N ILE A 36 6.81 -20.77 6.34
CA ILE A 36 8.22 -20.71 5.94
C ILE A 36 8.43 -19.49 5.04
N VAL A 37 9.47 -18.70 5.28
CA VAL A 37 9.92 -17.67 4.34
C VAL A 37 10.57 -18.34 3.13
N ALA A 38 9.87 -18.39 2.00
CA ALA A 38 10.37 -19.03 0.78
C ALA A 38 11.24 -18.07 -0.04
N ASP A 39 10.82 -16.82 -0.17
CA ASP A 39 11.56 -15.76 -0.87
C ASP A 39 11.23 -14.38 -0.32
N PHE A 40 12.12 -13.40 -0.52
CA PHE A 40 11.92 -12.03 -0.07
C PHE A 40 12.72 -11.02 -0.92
N LYS A 41 12.30 -9.76 -0.83
CA LYS A 41 13.04 -8.59 -1.26
C LYS A 41 12.95 -7.56 -0.15
N GLU A 42 14.11 -7.10 0.33
CA GLU A 42 14.19 -6.05 1.35
C GLU A 42 13.50 -4.73 0.90
N PRO A 43 12.97 -3.90 1.82
CA PRO A 43 12.98 -4.08 3.28
C PRO A 43 11.88 -5.01 3.81
N VAL A 44 12.26 -6.01 4.61
CA VAL A 44 11.36 -6.90 5.36
C VAL A 44 11.83 -7.04 6.82
N ARG A 45 10.89 -7.27 7.74
CA ARG A 45 11.21 -7.56 9.16
C ARG A 45 10.07 -8.29 9.86
N PHE A 46 10.41 -8.89 11.01
CA PHE A 46 9.50 -9.74 11.77
C PHE A 46 9.41 -9.27 13.22
N LEU A 47 8.25 -9.44 13.84
CA LEU A 47 8.01 -9.07 15.23
C LEU A 47 7.45 -10.24 16.04
N ASP A 48 7.89 -10.34 17.29
CA ASP A 48 7.35 -11.29 18.27
C ASP A 48 5.93 -10.89 18.74
N GLN A 49 5.33 -11.70 19.62
CA GLN A 49 4.01 -11.43 20.18
C GLN A 49 3.96 -10.17 21.08
N ALA A 50 5.10 -9.70 21.60
CA ALA A 50 5.21 -8.45 22.34
C ALA A 50 5.37 -7.21 21.44
N GLY A 51 5.77 -7.41 20.17
CA GLY A 51 6.06 -6.37 19.18
C GLY A 51 7.54 -5.96 19.11
N GLN A 52 8.46 -6.77 19.65
CA GLN A 52 9.92 -6.64 19.52
C GLN A 52 10.40 -7.25 18.20
N ILE A 53 11.54 -6.81 17.67
CA ILE A 53 12.08 -7.31 16.40
C ILE A 53 12.68 -8.72 16.58
N ILE A 54 12.23 -9.67 15.77
CA ILE A 54 12.89 -10.97 15.59
C ILE A 54 14.03 -10.79 14.59
N ASN A 55 15.23 -11.23 14.96
CA ASN A 55 16.40 -11.23 14.08
C ASN A 55 16.74 -12.68 13.69
N PHE A 56 16.45 -13.05 12.43
CA PHE A 56 16.79 -14.36 11.86
C PHE A 56 18.25 -14.46 11.38
N GLY A 57 19.08 -13.45 11.66
CA GLY A 57 20.47 -13.39 11.21
C GLY A 57 20.57 -13.16 9.70
N ASN A 58 21.57 -13.78 9.07
CA ASN A 58 21.90 -13.56 7.65
C ASN A 58 21.12 -14.45 6.69
N GLU A 59 20.38 -15.46 7.18
CA GLU A 59 19.74 -16.50 6.36
C GLU A 59 18.21 -16.51 6.56
N LEU A 60 17.56 -15.48 6.03
CA LEU A 60 16.12 -15.27 6.20
C LEU A 60 15.26 -16.26 5.38
N ARG A 61 15.75 -16.81 4.25
CA ARG A 61 15.03 -17.89 3.55
C ARG A 61 15.09 -19.18 4.39
N GLY A 62 13.99 -19.93 4.43
CA GLY A 62 13.83 -21.11 5.29
C GLY A 62 13.40 -20.78 6.72
N SER A 63 13.54 -19.54 7.19
CA SER A 63 13.10 -19.10 8.52
C SER A 63 11.60 -19.32 8.72
N ILE A 64 11.21 -19.74 9.93
CA ILE A 64 9.83 -20.09 10.29
C ILE A 64 9.18 -18.94 11.09
N ILE A 65 7.95 -18.61 10.69
CA ILE A 65 7.07 -17.66 11.37
C ILE A 65 5.97 -18.47 12.06
N THR A 66 5.75 -18.21 13.36
CA THR A 66 4.80 -18.96 14.19
C THR A 66 3.55 -18.17 14.55
N GLU A 67 2.57 -18.84 15.15
CA GLU A 67 1.40 -18.22 15.76
C GLU A 67 1.78 -17.08 16.72
N GLY A 68 1.05 -15.96 16.65
CA GLY A 68 1.33 -14.75 17.42
C GLY A 68 2.31 -13.76 16.78
N GLN A 69 3.21 -14.22 15.90
CA GLN A 69 4.23 -13.39 15.26
C GLN A 69 3.67 -12.56 14.09
N THR A 70 4.35 -11.45 13.78
CA THR A 70 4.01 -10.51 12.71
C THR A 70 5.11 -10.44 11.65
N ALA A 71 4.74 -10.47 10.38
CA ALA A 71 5.60 -10.07 9.26
C ALA A 71 5.25 -8.64 8.80
N GLN A 72 6.26 -7.83 8.48
CA GLN A 72 6.08 -6.49 7.90
C GLN A 72 7.05 -6.27 6.73
N VAL A 73 6.49 -5.79 5.62
CA VAL A 73 7.18 -5.42 4.39
C VAL A 73 7.12 -3.89 4.25
N GLY A 74 8.28 -3.26 4.03
CA GLY A 74 8.36 -1.81 3.81
C GLY A 74 8.14 -1.43 2.34
N ILE A 75 8.47 -0.17 2.01
CA ILE A 75 8.32 0.38 0.65
C ILE A 75 9.22 -0.36 -0.34
N GLY A 76 8.66 -0.83 -1.46
CA GLY A 76 9.39 -1.56 -2.51
C GLY A 76 9.81 -2.98 -2.14
N GLY A 77 9.60 -3.41 -0.89
CA GLY A 77 9.87 -4.76 -0.43
C GLY A 77 8.84 -5.78 -0.92
N LYS A 78 9.12 -7.06 -0.69
CA LYS A 78 8.23 -8.19 -0.99
C LYS A 78 8.55 -9.37 -0.07
N LEU A 79 7.54 -10.14 0.33
CA LEU A 79 7.76 -11.36 1.12
C LEU A 79 6.87 -12.51 0.64
N VAL A 80 7.46 -13.65 0.30
CA VAL A 80 6.78 -14.87 -0.14
C VAL A 80 6.83 -15.90 0.98
N LEU A 81 5.65 -16.31 1.44
CA LEU A 81 5.44 -17.23 2.56
C LEU A 81 4.77 -18.51 2.08
N LEU A 82 5.35 -19.66 2.44
CA LEU A 82 4.80 -20.98 2.21
C LEU A 82 4.22 -21.53 3.52
N PHE A 83 2.92 -21.79 3.53
CA PHE A 83 2.22 -22.42 4.65
C PHE A 83 2.28 -23.94 4.52
N SER A 84 2.36 -24.66 5.63
CA SER A 84 2.45 -26.13 5.65
C SER A 84 1.23 -26.89 5.11
N ASN A 85 0.12 -26.20 4.80
CA ASN A 85 -1.00 -26.76 4.03
C ASN A 85 -0.84 -26.59 2.50
N GLY A 86 0.31 -26.08 2.05
CA GLY A 86 0.64 -25.83 0.65
C GLY A 86 0.15 -24.47 0.11
N THR A 87 -0.47 -23.63 0.94
CA THR A 87 -0.85 -22.26 0.56
C THR A 87 0.38 -21.37 0.42
N ILE A 88 0.41 -20.58 -0.66
CA ILE A 88 1.45 -19.59 -0.92
C ILE A 88 0.82 -18.21 -0.74
N THR A 89 1.45 -17.36 0.07
CA THR A 89 1.02 -15.99 0.34
C THR A 89 2.17 -15.04 0.02
N THR A 90 1.94 -14.06 -0.85
CA THR A 90 2.89 -12.97 -1.08
C THR A 90 2.37 -11.69 -0.44
N LEU A 91 3.10 -11.15 0.54
CA LEU A 91 2.91 -9.78 1.01
C LEU A 91 3.65 -8.82 0.05
N GLN A 92 2.98 -7.74 -0.34
CA GLN A 92 3.53 -6.71 -1.22
C GLN A 92 4.20 -5.58 -0.42
N SER A 93 4.71 -4.58 -1.13
CA SER A 93 5.11 -3.27 -0.60
C SER A 93 4.13 -2.77 0.47
N GLN A 94 4.65 -2.13 1.52
CA GLN A 94 3.86 -1.53 2.61
C GLN A 94 2.75 -2.44 3.16
N THR A 95 3.13 -3.62 3.67
CA THR A 95 2.18 -4.61 4.19
C THR A 95 2.56 -5.13 5.57
N LYS A 96 1.59 -5.19 6.50
CA LYS A 96 1.74 -5.76 7.84
C LYS A 96 0.68 -6.84 8.10
N MET A 97 1.15 -8.05 8.37
CA MET A 97 0.34 -9.26 8.53
C MET A 97 0.79 -10.02 9.77
N LYS A 98 -0.16 -10.58 10.54
CA LYS A 98 0.12 -11.41 11.72
C LYS A 98 -0.50 -12.79 11.57
N ILE A 99 0.22 -13.82 11.99
CA ILE A 99 -0.32 -15.19 12.12
C ILE A 99 -1.20 -15.23 13.38
N GLY A 100 -2.51 -15.29 13.20
CA GLY A 100 -3.50 -15.28 14.27
C GLY A 100 -3.67 -16.66 14.92
N VAL A 101 -3.88 -17.69 14.09
CA VAL A 101 -3.94 -19.12 14.47
C VAL A 101 -3.39 -19.95 13.32
N PHE A 102 -2.58 -20.98 13.59
CA PHE A 102 -2.31 -22.03 12.61
C PHE A 102 -2.22 -23.41 13.26
N GLU A 103 -3.27 -24.20 13.09
CA GLU A 103 -3.38 -25.60 13.55
C GLU A 103 -3.46 -26.51 12.32
N GLN A 104 -2.73 -27.62 12.32
CA GLN A 104 -2.72 -28.58 11.20
C GLN A 104 -2.50 -30.00 11.73
N VAL A 105 -3.19 -30.97 11.14
CA VAL A 105 -3.02 -32.39 11.45
C VAL A 105 -1.71 -32.92 10.84
N PRO A 106 -0.88 -33.68 11.57
CA PRO A 106 0.33 -34.27 11.00
C PRO A 106 0.07 -35.15 9.75
N PHE A 107 0.92 -35.01 8.74
CA PHE A 107 0.90 -35.78 7.49
C PHE A 107 2.24 -36.49 7.26
N ASN A 108 2.20 -37.57 6.47
CA ASN A 108 3.42 -38.21 5.97
C ASN A 108 3.87 -37.49 4.69
N ALA A 109 5.08 -36.95 4.70
CA ALA A 109 5.68 -36.25 3.57
C ALA A 109 5.86 -37.15 2.33
N GLY A 110 6.52 -38.29 2.51
CA GLY A 110 7.09 -39.07 1.41
C GLY A 110 8.09 -38.28 0.56
N ASP A 111 8.49 -38.86 -0.56
CA ASP A 111 9.45 -38.28 -1.51
C ASP A 111 8.77 -37.29 -2.50
N LYS A 112 8.01 -36.32 -1.95
CA LYS A 112 7.20 -35.35 -2.71
C LYS A 112 7.63 -33.91 -2.46
N THR A 113 7.27 -33.02 -3.38
CA THR A 113 7.42 -31.56 -3.23
C THR A 113 6.07 -30.82 -3.21
N ILE A 114 6.11 -29.49 -3.05
CA ILE A 114 4.93 -28.61 -3.13
C ILE A 114 4.27 -28.63 -4.52
N SER A 115 5.00 -28.89 -5.61
CA SER A 115 4.40 -29.02 -6.95
C SER A 115 3.51 -30.26 -7.08
N ASP A 116 3.80 -31.34 -6.35
CA ASP A 116 3.09 -32.64 -6.44
C ASP A 116 1.73 -32.65 -5.70
N LEU A 117 1.37 -31.55 -5.05
CA LEU A 117 0.14 -31.39 -4.28
C LEU A 117 -1.03 -30.89 -5.14
N GLU A 118 -1.98 -31.77 -5.46
CA GLU A 118 -3.29 -31.39 -6.05
C GLU A 118 -4.24 -30.69 -5.05
N GLY A 119 -4.00 -30.88 -3.75
CA GLY A 119 -4.78 -30.31 -2.64
C GLY A 119 -3.89 -30.15 -1.41
N GLU A 120 -4.45 -29.70 -0.28
CA GLU A 120 -3.68 -29.64 0.97
C GLU A 120 -3.29 -31.05 1.45
N PRO A 121 -2.14 -31.23 2.13
CA PRO A 121 -1.67 -32.54 2.58
C PRO A 121 -2.46 -33.10 3.78
N SER A 122 -3.21 -32.27 4.50
CA SER A 122 -3.97 -32.63 5.71
C SER A 122 -4.96 -31.55 6.12
N GLU A 123 -5.94 -31.93 6.94
CA GLU A 123 -6.89 -31.03 7.59
C GLU A 123 -6.17 -29.87 8.33
N SER A 124 -6.54 -28.62 8.03
CA SER A 124 -5.88 -27.41 8.52
C SER A 124 -6.84 -26.29 8.92
N LYS A 125 -6.44 -25.47 9.89
CA LYS A 125 -7.16 -24.30 10.38
C LYS A 125 -6.20 -23.12 10.47
N VAL A 126 -6.41 -22.14 9.60
CA VAL A 126 -5.56 -20.95 9.43
C VAL A 126 -6.39 -19.70 9.71
N VAL A 127 -5.89 -18.81 10.56
CA VAL A 127 -6.42 -17.46 10.74
C VAL A 127 -5.27 -16.47 10.61
N ILE A 128 -5.38 -15.54 9.68
CA ILE A 128 -4.42 -14.45 9.46
C ILE A 128 -5.09 -13.11 9.81
N ASP A 129 -4.37 -12.23 10.48
CA ASP A 129 -4.79 -10.85 10.70
C ASP A 129 -4.01 -9.92 9.73
N LEU A 130 -4.70 -9.30 8.77
CA LEU A 130 -4.14 -8.28 7.88
C LEU A 130 -4.42 -6.89 8.48
N ASP A 131 -3.41 -6.31 9.14
CA ASP A 131 -3.53 -4.99 9.76
C ASP A 131 -3.67 -3.89 8.69
N TRP A 132 -2.80 -3.94 7.68
CA TRP A 132 -2.78 -3.02 6.53
C TRP A 132 -1.88 -3.52 5.39
N GLY A 133 -2.06 -2.95 4.20
CA GLY A 133 -1.31 -3.26 2.99
C GLY A 133 -2.03 -4.22 2.04
N SER A 134 -1.27 -5.00 1.28
CA SER A 134 -1.79 -5.86 0.20
C SER A 134 -1.11 -7.22 0.15
N MET A 135 -1.92 -8.28 0.03
CA MET A 135 -1.46 -9.66 -0.08
C MET A 135 -2.09 -10.38 -1.27
N VAL A 136 -1.27 -11.08 -2.05
CA VAL A 136 -1.71 -12.01 -3.09
C VAL A 136 -1.62 -13.41 -2.52
N VAL A 137 -2.67 -14.22 -2.72
CA VAL A 137 -2.79 -15.55 -2.12
C VAL A 137 -3.12 -16.58 -3.20
N LYS A 138 -2.44 -17.73 -3.11
CA LYS A 138 -2.70 -18.94 -3.89
C LYS A 138 -2.85 -20.11 -2.93
N THR A 139 -4.08 -20.58 -2.78
CA THR A 139 -4.40 -21.72 -1.91
C THR A 139 -4.40 -23.03 -2.69
N LYS A 140 -3.91 -24.11 -2.08
CA LYS A 140 -4.28 -25.47 -2.52
C LYS A 140 -5.75 -25.71 -2.24
N LYS A 141 -6.33 -26.74 -2.86
CA LYS A 141 -7.71 -27.15 -2.58
C LYS A 141 -7.81 -27.70 -1.14
N LEU A 142 -8.52 -26.97 -0.30
CA LEU A 142 -8.77 -27.32 1.11
C LEU A 142 -9.78 -28.48 1.24
N ASP A 143 -9.65 -29.28 2.29
CA ASP A 143 -10.65 -30.27 2.71
C ASP A 143 -11.96 -29.59 3.19
N LYS A 144 -13.03 -30.37 3.30
CA LYS A 144 -14.33 -29.90 3.79
C LYS A 144 -14.37 -29.53 5.27
N LYS A 145 -13.43 -30.03 6.08
CA LYS A 145 -13.29 -29.70 7.51
C LYS A 145 -12.38 -28.51 7.77
N SER A 146 -11.51 -28.19 6.81
CA SER A 146 -10.51 -27.14 6.94
C SER A 146 -11.12 -25.75 6.78
N SER A 147 -10.46 -24.75 7.38
CA SER A 147 -10.86 -23.34 7.33
C SER A 147 -9.65 -22.45 7.19
N PHE A 148 -9.71 -21.49 6.26
CA PHE A 148 -8.72 -20.42 6.16
C PHE A 148 -9.46 -19.09 6.11
N ASP A 149 -9.27 -18.26 7.14
CA ASP A 149 -9.87 -16.96 7.27
C ASP A 149 -8.79 -15.85 7.31
N ILE A 150 -9.03 -14.75 6.60
CA ILE A 150 -8.19 -13.54 6.67
C ILE A 150 -9.03 -12.41 7.27
N ASN A 151 -8.68 -11.98 8.48
CA ASN A 151 -9.30 -10.87 9.18
C ASN A 151 -8.75 -9.53 8.70
N SER A 152 -9.60 -8.52 8.71
CA SER A 152 -9.25 -7.10 8.54
C SER A 152 -10.10 -6.24 9.47
N PRO A 153 -9.73 -4.97 9.73
CA PRO A 153 -10.55 -4.02 10.50
C PRO A 153 -11.99 -3.82 9.98
N VAL A 154 -12.29 -4.19 8.72
CA VAL A 154 -13.62 -4.03 8.10
C VAL A 154 -14.23 -5.35 7.61
N GLY A 155 -13.79 -6.49 8.13
CA GLY A 155 -14.43 -7.81 7.90
C GLY A 155 -13.46 -8.97 7.73
N THR A 156 -14.01 -10.18 7.58
CA THR A 156 -13.24 -11.42 7.41
C THR A 156 -13.50 -12.01 6.02
N ALA A 157 -12.43 -12.35 5.29
CA ALA A 157 -12.48 -13.11 4.06
C ALA A 157 -12.30 -14.61 4.34
N GLY A 158 -13.37 -15.39 4.19
CA GLY A 158 -13.34 -16.85 4.25
C GLY A 158 -12.88 -17.44 2.91
N ILE A 159 -11.78 -18.17 2.93
CA ILE A 159 -11.02 -18.63 1.75
C ILE A 159 -11.30 -20.11 1.49
N ARG A 160 -11.51 -20.52 0.21
CA ARG A 160 -11.84 -21.91 -0.13
C ARG A 160 -11.28 -22.42 -1.47
N GLY A 161 -9.94 -22.38 -1.61
CA GLY A 161 -9.25 -22.88 -2.82
C GLY A 161 -9.45 -21.93 -4.00
N THR A 162 -8.52 -20.99 -4.18
CA THR A 162 -8.65 -19.77 -4.97
C THR A 162 -7.31 -19.06 -5.17
N GLU A 163 -7.20 -18.30 -6.25
CA GLU A 163 -6.21 -17.23 -6.44
C GLU A 163 -6.90 -15.86 -6.38
N PHE A 164 -6.38 -14.95 -5.55
CA PHE A 164 -6.92 -13.60 -5.34
C PHE A 164 -5.86 -12.62 -4.80
N GLN A 165 -6.15 -11.32 -4.87
CA GLN A 165 -5.49 -10.27 -4.08
C GLN A 165 -6.48 -9.69 -3.08
N MET A 166 -6.03 -9.44 -1.85
CA MET A 166 -6.76 -8.70 -0.84
C MET A 166 -5.86 -7.58 -0.31
N SER A 167 -6.38 -6.36 -0.29
CA SER A 167 -5.75 -5.21 0.36
C SER A 167 -6.64 -4.60 1.42
N GLN A 168 -6.04 -3.93 2.39
CA GLN A 168 -6.67 -3.29 3.53
C GLN A 168 -5.90 -2.01 3.84
N ASN A 169 -6.52 -0.86 3.62
CA ASN A 169 -5.89 0.45 3.79
C ASN A 169 -6.63 1.29 4.86
N PRO A 170 -5.94 1.86 5.87
CA PRO A 170 -6.57 2.71 6.87
C PRO A 170 -7.36 3.88 6.24
N GLY A 171 -8.62 4.05 6.66
CA GLY A 171 -9.51 5.07 6.11
C GLY A 171 -10.18 4.70 4.78
N THR A 172 -9.54 3.90 3.92
CA THR A 172 -10.13 3.39 2.67
C THR A 172 -11.01 2.15 2.92
N GLY A 173 -10.50 1.18 3.68
CA GLY A 173 -11.13 -0.13 3.91
C GLY A 173 -10.47 -1.26 3.10
N VAL A 174 -11.23 -2.30 2.75
CA VAL A 174 -10.77 -3.47 1.98
C VAL A 174 -11.01 -3.30 0.49
N GLN A 175 -10.08 -3.81 -0.32
CA GLN A 175 -10.35 -4.17 -1.72
C GLN A 175 -9.96 -5.63 -1.94
N LEU A 176 -10.87 -6.43 -2.50
CA LEU A 176 -10.71 -7.85 -2.78
C LEU A 176 -10.95 -8.12 -4.27
N ASP A 177 -10.02 -8.78 -4.94
CA ASP A 177 -10.03 -9.05 -6.38
C ASP A 177 -9.74 -10.54 -6.65
N VAL A 178 -10.69 -11.28 -7.23
CA VAL A 178 -10.64 -12.75 -7.33
C VAL A 178 -10.45 -13.21 -8.78
N THR A 179 -9.34 -13.91 -9.06
CA THR A 179 -9.01 -14.42 -10.41
C THR A 179 -9.34 -15.90 -10.59
N GLU A 180 -9.50 -16.68 -9.52
CA GLU A 180 -9.94 -18.08 -9.59
C GLU A 180 -10.89 -18.44 -8.45
N SER A 181 -11.88 -19.31 -8.73
CA SER A 181 -12.81 -19.85 -7.74
C SER A 181 -13.67 -18.77 -7.04
N THR A 182 -13.76 -18.75 -5.71
CA THR A 182 -14.62 -17.82 -4.94
C THR A 182 -14.07 -17.61 -3.52
N VAL A 183 -14.13 -16.35 -3.06
CA VAL A 183 -13.91 -15.94 -1.66
C VAL A 183 -15.24 -15.49 -1.05
N ALA A 184 -15.48 -15.73 0.24
CA ALA A 184 -16.67 -15.27 0.95
C ALA A 184 -16.29 -14.15 1.94
N PHE A 185 -16.54 -12.89 1.60
CA PHE A 185 -16.24 -11.75 2.47
C PHE A 185 -17.41 -11.44 3.41
N THR A 186 -17.14 -11.31 4.71
CA THR A 186 -18.16 -11.03 5.73
C THR A 186 -17.84 -9.71 6.43
N PRO A 187 -18.57 -8.61 6.14
CA PRO A 187 -18.38 -7.34 6.83
C PRO A 187 -18.93 -7.39 8.27
N PRO A 188 -18.47 -6.53 9.20
CA PRO A 188 -18.86 -6.55 10.61
C PRO A 188 -20.38 -6.50 10.82
N GLY A 189 -20.93 -7.54 11.44
CA GLY A 189 -22.37 -7.68 11.68
C GLY A 189 -23.23 -7.96 10.44
N GLY A 190 -22.61 -8.10 9.26
CA GLY A 190 -23.27 -8.45 8.01
C GLY A 190 -23.37 -9.96 7.76
N ALA A 191 -23.88 -10.32 6.58
CA ALA A 191 -23.90 -11.69 6.08
C ALA A 191 -22.75 -11.92 5.08
N PRO A 192 -22.24 -13.17 4.93
CA PRO A 192 -21.19 -13.47 3.95
C PRO A 192 -21.62 -13.18 2.50
N MET A 193 -20.79 -12.43 1.78
CA MET A 193 -20.96 -12.06 0.38
C MET A 193 -19.95 -12.82 -0.49
N PRO A 194 -20.38 -13.65 -1.46
CA PRO A 194 -19.48 -14.36 -2.35
C PRO A 194 -18.91 -13.43 -3.44
N VAL A 195 -17.59 -13.44 -3.59
CA VAL A 195 -16.83 -12.78 -4.66
C VAL A 195 -16.21 -13.88 -5.52
N SER A 196 -16.79 -14.11 -6.70
CA SER A 196 -16.36 -15.17 -7.63
C SER A 196 -15.37 -14.66 -8.67
N GLN A 197 -14.63 -15.58 -9.29
CA GLN A 197 -13.71 -15.36 -10.41
C GLN A 197 -14.20 -14.27 -11.41
N GLY A 198 -13.33 -13.30 -11.68
CA GLY A 198 -13.59 -12.17 -12.58
C GLY A 198 -14.28 -10.97 -11.90
N ASN A 199 -14.57 -11.06 -10.61
CA ASN A 199 -15.19 -9.99 -9.83
C ASN A 199 -14.27 -9.52 -8.70
N GLY A 200 -14.58 -8.34 -8.18
CA GLY A 200 -13.99 -7.78 -6.98
C GLY A 200 -15.05 -7.14 -6.07
N LEU A 201 -14.62 -6.74 -4.88
CA LEU A 201 -15.43 -6.13 -3.85
C LEU A 201 -14.61 -5.05 -3.15
N ASP A 202 -15.08 -3.81 -3.19
CA ASP A 202 -14.58 -2.77 -2.30
C ASP A 202 -15.47 -2.71 -1.07
N VAL A 203 -14.89 -2.53 0.11
CA VAL A 203 -15.61 -2.40 1.38
C VAL A 203 -15.04 -1.20 2.12
N SER A 204 -15.86 -0.18 2.35
CA SER A 204 -15.42 1.07 2.98
C SER A 204 -14.88 0.87 4.40
N SER A 205 -14.15 1.87 4.92
CA SER A 205 -13.84 2.03 6.35
C SER A 205 -15.06 2.02 7.28
N SER A 206 -16.27 2.18 6.74
CA SER A 206 -17.56 2.07 7.44
C SER A 206 -18.30 0.74 7.19
N GLY A 207 -17.66 -0.25 6.58
CA GLY A 207 -18.22 -1.59 6.31
C GLY A 207 -19.19 -1.67 5.13
N VAL A 208 -19.38 -0.59 4.37
CA VAL A 208 -20.29 -0.55 3.22
C VAL A 208 -19.63 -1.27 2.04
N SER A 209 -20.25 -2.37 1.61
CA SER A 209 -19.71 -3.26 0.57
C SER A 209 -20.28 -2.95 -0.82
N THR A 210 -19.42 -2.72 -1.80
CA THR A 210 -19.79 -2.40 -3.20
C THR A 210 -19.10 -3.37 -4.18
N PRO A 211 -19.85 -4.33 -4.79
CA PRO A 211 -19.31 -5.24 -5.79
C PRO A 211 -18.95 -4.55 -7.11
N ARG A 212 -17.90 -5.03 -7.77
CA ARG A 212 -17.41 -4.54 -9.08
C ARG A 212 -16.77 -5.68 -9.90
N PRO A 213 -16.42 -5.47 -11.18
CA PRO A 213 -15.51 -6.35 -11.89
C PRO A 213 -14.12 -6.38 -11.23
N VAL A 214 -13.35 -7.44 -11.51
CA VAL A 214 -11.92 -7.49 -11.17
C VAL A 214 -11.15 -6.39 -11.90
N ASN A 215 -10.21 -5.71 -11.25
CA ASN A 215 -9.34 -4.74 -11.91
C ASN A 215 -8.34 -5.48 -12.83
N PRO A 216 -8.25 -5.19 -14.14
CA PRO A 216 -7.34 -5.90 -15.06
C PRO A 216 -5.87 -5.84 -14.65
N ALA A 217 -5.39 -4.72 -14.10
CA ALA A 217 -4.02 -4.59 -13.62
C ALA A 217 -3.76 -5.47 -12.39
N VAL A 218 -4.74 -5.56 -11.48
CA VAL A 218 -4.68 -6.45 -10.32
C VAL A 218 -4.75 -7.92 -10.74
N ALA A 219 -5.60 -8.26 -11.71
CA ALA A 219 -5.68 -9.62 -12.26
C ALA A 219 -4.35 -10.07 -12.90
N GLN A 220 -3.68 -9.19 -13.67
CA GLN A 220 -2.33 -9.44 -14.18
C GLN A 220 -1.31 -9.57 -13.04
N ASN A 221 -1.37 -8.70 -12.03
CA ASN A 221 -0.47 -8.72 -10.88
C ASN A 221 -0.60 -10.02 -10.06
N ILE A 222 -1.83 -10.52 -9.84
CA ILE A 222 -2.08 -11.81 -9.19
C ILE A 222 -1.39 -12.93 -9.97
N GLY A 223 -1.63 -13.01 -11.29
CA GLY A 223 -1.02 -14.05 -12.14
C GLY A 223 0.51 -14.04 -12.12
N VAL A 224 1.13 -12.87 -12.31
CA VAL A 224 2.60 -12.72 -12.28
C VAL A 224 3.17 -13.02 -10.90
N THR A 225 2.53 -12.51 -9.84
CA THR A 225 2.97 -12.73 -8.46
C THR A 225 2.87 -14.20 -8.07
N ASN A 226 1.75 -14.86 -8.36
CA ASN A 226 1.54 -16.27 -8.09
C ASN A 226 2.44 -17.17 -8.93
N GLN A 227 2.74 -16.81 -10.18
CA GLN A 227 3.70 -17.56 -11.01
C GLN A 227 5.11 -17.51 -10.40
N ALA A 228 5.60 -16.33 -10.04
CA ALA A 228 6.92 -16.18 -9.42
C ALA A 228 7.00 -16.87 -8.05
N ALA A 229 5.97 -16.72 -7.21
CA ALA A 229 5.90 -17.35 -5.90
C ALA A 229 5.82 -18.90 -6.00
N THR A 230 5.09 -19.42 -7.00
CA THR A 230 5.08 -20.86 -7.33
C THR A 230 6.47 -21.34 -7.76
N GLN A 231 7.17 -20.59 -8.62
CA GLN A 231 8.55 -20.92 -9.02
C GLN A 231 9.52 -20.95 -7.84
N SER A 232 9.38 -20.05 -6.86
CA SER A 232 10.21 -20.03 -5.65
C SER A 232 9.90 -21.15 -4.63
N THR A 233 8.80 -21.90 -4.80
CA THR A 233 8.32 -22.88 -3.80
C THR A 233 8.17 -24.31 -4.33
N ASN A 234 8.09 -24.52 -5.65
CA ASN A 234 7.85 -25.83 -6.28
C ASN A 234 8.75 -26.95 -5.76
N ASP A 235 10.06 -26.69 -5.67
CA ASP A 235 11.08 -27.69 -5.36
C ASP A 235 11.26 -27.95 -3.85
N ILE A 236 10.52 -27.24 -2.99
CA ILE A 236 10.55 -27.44 -1.54
C ILE A 236 9.91 -28.80 -1.22
N SER A 237 10.67 -29.66 -0.55
CA SER A 237 10.22 -31.00 -0.19
C SER A 237 9.15 -30.96 0.91
N LEU A 238 8.21 -31.91 0.88
CA LEU A 238 7.24 -32.08 1.96
C LEU A 238 7.92 -32.55 3.27
N GLY A 239 9.13 -33.11 3.20
CA GLY A 239 9.95 -33.44 4.37
C GLY A 239 10.31 -32.17 5.16
N THR A 240 10.93 -31.20 4.47
CA THR A 240 11.26 -29.87 5.02
C THR A 240 10.04 -29.16 5.61
N VAL A 241 8.87 -29.31 4.99
CA VAL A 241 7.61 -28.72 5.50
C VAL A 241 7.09 -29.46 6.75
N SER A 242 7.30 -30.77 6.85
CA SER A 242 6.94 -31.59 8.03
C SER A 242 7.88 -31.34 9.21
N GLU A 243 9.17 -31.16 8.93
CA GLU A 243 10.19 -30.72 9.88
C GLU A 243 9.84 -29.33 10.42
N ALA A 244 9.48 -28.38 9.55
CA ALA A 244 9.04 -27.05 9.94
C ALA A 244 7.79 -27.05 10.85
N MET A 245 6.79 -27.92 10.62
CA MET A 245 5.65 -28.07 11.55
C MET A 245 6.08 -28.60 12.94
N THR A 246 7.14 -29.40 12.99
CA THR A 246 7.68 -29.91 14.26
C THR A 246 8.36 -28.78 15.03
N GLU A 247 9.20 -27.98 14.37
CA GLU A 247 9.86 -26.80 14.95
C GLU A 247 8.86 -25.71 15.37
N ALA A 248 7.84 -25.44 14.54
CA ALA A 248 6.76 -24.50 14.87
C ALA A 248 5.93 -24.97 16.09
N THR A 249 5.72 -26.28 16.25
CA THR A 249 5.03 -26.84 17.41
C THR A 249 5.86 -26.67 18.68
N ILE A 250 7.17 -26.98 18.63
CA ILE A 250 8.10 -26.78 19.76
C ILE A 250 8.15 -25.30 20.14
N SER A 251 8.37 -24.41 19.17
CA SER A 251 8.51 -22.96 19.39
C SER A 251 7.29 -22.34 20.09
N VAL A 252 6.08 -22.80 19.77
CA VAL A 252 4.84 -22.32 20.39
C VAL A 252 4.57 -22.99 21.75
N GLU A 253 4.91 -24.27 21.93
CA GLU A 253 4.84 -24.94 23.25
C GLU A 253 5.85 -24.30 24.24
N GLU A 254 7.09 -23.99 23.82
CA GLU A 254 8.09 -23.29 24.64
C GLU A 254 7.69 -21.84 24.95
N SER A 255 7.18 -21.09 23.96
CA SER A 255 6.63 -19.74 24.19
C SER A 255 5.47 -19.71 25.18
N GLY A 256 4.69 -20.80 25.26
CA GLY A 256 3.63 -21.00 26.25
C GLY A 256 4.14 -21.49 27.63
N ALA A 257 5.33 -22.09 27.69
CA ALA A 257 5.91 -22.69 28.89
C ALA A 257 6.78 -21.74 29.73
N GLY A 258 6.89 -20.46 29.35
CA GLY A 258 7.67 -19.42 30.03
C GLY A 258 7.15 -19.01 31.43
N GLY A 259 7.04 -19.97 32.35
CA GLY A 259 6.47 -19.82 33.68
C GLY A 259 7.22 -20.50 34.83
N GLU A 260 8.30 -21.24 34.55
CA GLU A 260 9.18 -21.82 35.59
C GLU A 260 10.66 -21.68 35.20
N SER A 261 11.47 -21.13 36.10
CA SER A 261 12.90 -20.85 35.86
C SER A 261 13.78 -21.98 36.40
N THR A 262 14.79 -22.37 35.63
CA THR A 262 15.97 -23.10 36.15
C THR A 262 17.26 -22.43 35.69
N GLU A 263 18.28 -22.48 36.54
CA GLU A 263 19.53 -21.73 36.38
C GLU A 263 20.67 -22.59 35.81
N GLN A 264 21.77 -21.91 35.45
CA GLN A 264 23.09 -22.44 35.07
C GLN A 264 23.21 -22.93 33.60
N GLY A 265 24.29 -22.60 32.88
CA GLY A 265 25.44 -21.79 33.28
C GLY A 265 26.31 -21.36 32.09
N SER A 266 27.15 -20.34 32.29
CA SER A 266 27.95 -19.70 31.25
C SER A 266 29.31 -20.36 31.02
N SER A 267 29.76 -20.38 29.77
CA SER A 267 31.19 -20.54 29.42
C SER A 267 31.53 -19.70 28.18
N ASP A 268 32.53 -18.83 28.29
CA ASP A 268 33.02 -18.00 27.19
C ASP A 268 33.62 -18.81 26.03
N ALA A 269 33.50 -18.28 24.82
CA ALA A 269 34.48 -18.46 23.75
C ALA A 269 34.51 -17.20 22.87
N SER A 270 35.57 -16.42 23.04
CA SER A 270 35.89 -15.27 22.18
C SER A 270 36.62 -15.74 20.92
N ASP A 271 36.36 -15.11 19.76
CA ASP A 271 37.38 -14.98 18.72
C ASP A 271 37.27 -13.60 18.03
N SER A 272 38.35 -13.14 17.41
CA SER A 272 38.52 -11.78 16.90
C SER A 272 39.15 -11.78 15.50
N GLY A 273 38.38 -11.35 14.50
CA GLY A 273 38.84 -11.19 13.12
C GLY A 273 39.02 -9.72 12.72
N ASP A 274 40.27 -9.26 12.68
CA ASP A 274 40.64 -8.00 12.00
C ASP A 274 40.55 -8.18 10.48
N SER A 275 40.28 -7.09 9.74
CA SER A 275 40.37 -7.04 8.28
C SER A 275 40.56 -5.60 7.82
N GLN A 276 41.76 -5.34 7.31
CA GLN A 276 42.26 -4.00 7.01
C GLN A 276 41.79 -3.52 5.63
N SER A 277 41.66 -2.21 5.49
CA SER A 277 41.43 -1.52 4.22
C SER A 277 42.73 -1.37 3.42
N GLU A 278 42.71 -1.69 2.12
CA GLU A 278 43.72 -1.20 1.17
C GLU A 278 43.08 -0.27 0.14
N GLU A 279 43.74 0.87 -0.10
CA GLU A 279 43.43 1.80 -1.19
C GLU A 279 44.18 1.38 -2.47
N VAL A 280 43.64 1.68 -3.64
CA VAL A 280 44.41 1.73 -4.89
C VAL A 280 44.06 3.01 -5.66
N GLU A 281 45.09 3.70 -6.14
CA GLU A 281 45.00 5.01 -6.79
C GLU A 281 44.46 4.98 -8.25
N SER A 282 44.49 6.15 -8.90
CA SER A 282 43.69 6.50 -10.08
C SER A 282 44.52 7.12 -11.22
N ILE A 283 43.84 7.63 -12.26
CA ILE A 283 44.35 8.45 -13.40
C ILE A 283 45.35 7.76 -14.36
N PRO A 284 45.59 8.26 -15.61
CA PRO A 284 45.20 9.54 -16.20
C PRO A 284 44.35 9.51 -17.49
N ALA A 285 43.94 10.69 -17.94
CA ALA A 285 43.16 10.98 -19.15
C ALA A 285 43.94 11.82 -20.17
N GLU A 286 43.42 11.97 -21.40
CA GLU A 286 43.96 12.91 -22.41
C GLU A 286 42.88 13.74 -23.14
N LYS A 287 43.11 15.07 -23.18
CA LYS A 287 42.98 16.03 -24.32
C LYS A 287 41.60 16.23 -24.99
N GLU A 288 41.05 17.46 -25.06
CA GLU A 288 41.39 18.59 -25.98
C GLU A 288 41.05 18.33 -27.48
N LYS A 289 40.53 19.26 -28.32
CA LYS A 289 40.37 20.74 -28.23
C LYS A 289 39.42 21.35 -29.32
N SER A 290 38.90 22.56 -29.04
CA SER A 290 38.67 23.73 -29.96
C SER A 290 37.77 23.71 -31.22
N GLY A 291 37.17 24.88 -31.53
CA GLY A 291 36.53 25.26 -32.82
C GLY A 291 35.02 25.55 -32.69
N GLU A 292 34.48 26.77 -32.48
CA GLU A 292 34.75 28.17 -32.93
C GLU A 292 33.96 28.58 -34.20
N ARG A 293 33.31 29.77 -34.16
CA ARG A 293 32.63 30.55 -35.26
C ARG A 293 31.22 30.10 -35.69
N GLU A 294 30.33 30.97 -36.17
CA GLU A 294 30.25 32.46 -36.18
C GLU A 294 28.76 32.90 -36.21
N ALA A 295 28.47 34.21 -36.28
CA ALA A 295 27.12 34.78 -36.05
C ALA A 295 26.56 35.60 -37.26
N GLU A 296 25.45 36.32 -37.02
CA GLU A 296 24.77 37.30 -37.91
C GLU A 296 23.76 36.74 -38.95
N LYS A 297 22.62 37.40 -39.29
CA LYS A 297 21.94 38.59 -38.73
C LYS A 297 20.43 38.66 -39.09
N MET A 298 19.76 39.63 -38.44
CA MET A 298 18.47 40.30 -38.74
C MET A 298 17.92 40.23 -40.19
N GLY A 299 16.61 40.31 -40.47
CA GLY A 299 15.42 40.47 -39.61
C GLY A 299 14.32 41.37 -40.25
N LYS A 300 13.20 41.61 -39.53
CA LYS A 300 12.12 42.62 -39.79
C LYS A 300 11.18 42.40 -41.02
N ASP A 301 9.94 42.90 -41.07
CA ASP A 301 9.02 43.46 -40.04
C ASP A 301 7.54 43.45 -40.50
N SER A 302 6.59 43.32 -39.55
CA SER A 302 5.17 43.79 -39.64
C SER A 302 4.25 43.17 -40.74
N SER A 303 2.92 43.33 -40.77
CA SER A 303 1.95 44.04 -39.89
C SER A 303 0.57 43.33 -39.85
N ALA A 304 -0.18 43.48 -38.75
CA ALA A 304 -1.63 43.21 -38.65
C ALA A 304 -2.46 44.41 -39.25
N PRO A 305 -3.82 44.59 -39.10
CA PRO A 305 -4.80 43.90 -38.22
C PRO A 305 -6.27 43.72 -38.72
N ASN A 306 -7.12 43.12 -37.84
CA ASN A 306 -8.59 43.34 -37.69
C ASN A 306 -9.55 42.85 -38.82
N ASN A 307 -10.86 42.59 -38.60
CA ASN A 307 -11.67 42.61 -37.35
C ASN A 307 -12.87 41.62 -37.37
N LYS A 308 -13.09 40.97 -36.20
CA LYS A 308 -14.36 40.65 -35.50
C LYS A 308 -15.76 40.57 -36.18
N LYS A 309 -16.51 39.54 -35.72
CA LYS A 309 -17.95 39.52 -35.27
C LYS A 309 -19.07 39.44 -36.36
N GLU A 310 -20.28 38.87 -36.14
CA GLU A 310 -20.86 38.07 -35.02
C GLU A 310 -22.13 37.27 -35.44
N ASN A 311 -22.53 36.25 -34.64
CA ASN A 311 -23.90 35.81 -34.22
C ASN A 311 -25.16 35.94 -35.15
N SER A 312 -26.19 35.07 -35.13
CA SER A 312 -26.45 33.82 -34.35
C SER A 312 -27.76 33.07 -34.76
N ARG A 313 -27.94 31.84 -34.22
CA ARG A 313 -29.21 31.19 -33.76
C ARG A 313 -30.33 30.75 -34.73
N SER A 314 -30.58 29.44 -34.71
CA SER A 314 -31.86 28.74 -34.34
C SER A 314 -32.70 27.97 -35.39
N SER A 315 -32.70 26.64 -35.22
CA SER A 315 -33.85 25.78 -34.85
C SER A 315 -35.13 25.62 -35.72
N ARG A 316 -35.22 24.42 -36.36
CA ARG A 316 -36.21 23.33 -36.06
C ARG A 316 -37.56 23.22 -36.84
N ARG A 317 -37.86 21.97 -37.29
CA ARG A 317 -39.17 21.36 -37.74
C ARG A 317 -39.71 21.80 -39.14
N GLN A 318 -40.47 21.01 -39.93
CA GLN A 318 -40.80 19.54 -39.94
C GLN A 318 -41.33 19.08 -41.34
N ASN A 319 -41.45 17.75 -41.55
CA ASN A 319 -42.32 16.95 -42.47
C ASN A 319 -43.44 17.64 -43.31
N LYS A 320 -43.92 17.14 -44.48
CA LYS A 320 -43.80 15.83 -45.18
C LYS A 320 -44.28 15.89 -46.66
N GLN A 321 -43.89 14.89 -47.49
CA GLN A 321 -44.65 14.12 -48.53
C GLN A 321 -45.90 14.71 -49.25
N SER A 322 -46.18 14.50 -50.56
CA SER A 322 -45.91 13.33 -51.44
C SER A 322 -45.93 13.64 -52.97
N ASN A 323 -45.48 12.65 -53.78
CA ASN A 323 -45.49 12.49 -55.25
C ASN A 323 -46.79 12.95 -55.95
N THR A 324 -46.80 13.36 -57.24
CA THR A 324 -46.61 12.59 -58.51
C THR A 324 -46.57 13.56 -59.72
N ASN A 325 -46.21 13.30 -61.00
CA ASN A 325 -45.60 12.25 -61.88
C ASN A 325 -45.46 12.89 -63.32
N LEU A 326 -44.82 12.40 -64.40
CA LEU A 326 -43.86 11.32 -64.73
C LEU A 326 -43.23 11.58 -66.15
N GLN A 327 -42.43 10.61 -66.66
CA GLN A 327 -42.34 10.22 -68.09
C GLN A 327 -41.70 11.13 -69.19
N SER A 328 -40.99 12.22 -68.88
CA SER A 328 -40.22 12.97 -69.91
C SER A 328 -38.71 13.13 -69.67
N GLN A 329 -38.16 12.66 -68.54
CA GLN A 329 -36.73 12.78 -68.19
C GLN A 329 -36.00 11.42 -68.01
N VAL A 330 -36.53 10.35 -68.60
CA VAL A 330 -36.19 8.94 -68.29
C VAL A 330 -34.81 8.49 -68.85
N LEU A 331 -33.98 9.41 -69.35
CA LEU A 331 -32.61 9.14 -69.82
C LEU A 331 -31.51 10.02 -69.19
N GLU A 332 -31.85 11.02 -68.36
CA GLU A 332 -30.87 11.97 -67.81
C GLU A 332 -30.56 11.82 -66.31
N ASN A 333 -31.32 10.98 -65.59
CA ASN A 333 -31.29 10.97 -64.12
C ASN A 333 -30.59 9.75 -63.49
N ASN A 334 -29.51 9.27 -64.11
CA ASN A 334 -28.55 8.41 -63.42
C ASN A 334 -27.44 9.28 -62.80
N GLN A 335 -27.39 9.37 -61.46
CA GLN A 335 -26.40 10.17 -60.73
C GLN A 335 -24.96 9.76 -61.04
N GLU A 336 -24.72 8.47 -61.33
CA GLU A 336 -23.43 7.89 -61.75
C GLU A 336 -22.74 8.68 -62.87
N VAL A 337 -23.51 9.27 -63.80
CA VAL A 337 -22.97 9.96 -64.99
C VAL A 337 -22.61 11.43 -64.72
N LYS A 338 -23.10 12.02 -63.61
CA LYS A 338 -22.84 13.43 -63.26
C LYS A 338 -21.51 13.66 -62.54
N GLU A 339 -21.05 12.73 -61.72
CA GLU A 339 -19.73 12.85 -61.07
C GLU A 339 -18.58 12.72 -62.08
N VAL A 340 -18.65 11.75 -63.00
CA VAL A 340 -17.61 11.50 -64.01
C VAL A 340 -17.30 12.75 -64.85
N ARG A 341 -18.32 13.53 -65.22
CA ARG A 341 -18.14 14.77 -66.01
C ARG A 341 -17.43 15.91 -65.26
N LYS A 342 -17.35 15.89 -63.92
CA LYS A 342 -16.64 16.94 -63.14
C LYS A 342 -15.13 16.76 -63.12
N THR A 343 -14.65 15.54 -63.38
CA THR A 343 -13.22 15.17 -63.25
C THR A 343 -12.38 15.46 -64.50
N ASN A 344 -13.04 15.81 -65.62
CA ASN A 344 -12.45 16.09 -66.93
C ASN A 344 -11.53 14.99 -67.51
N SER A 345 -11.51 13.79 -66.92
CA SER A 345 -10.61 12.68 -67.28
C SER A 345 -11.41 11.41 -67.57
N VAL A 346 -11.70 11.14 -68.84
CA VAL A 346 -12.46 9.94 -69.26
C VAL A 346 -11.49 8.76 -69.39
N THR A 347 -11.21 8.08 -68.28
CA THR A 347 -10.40 6.85 -68.26
C THR A 347 -11.24 5.63 -68.66
N VAL A 348 -10.57 4.54 -69.06
CA VAL A 348 -11.23 3.28 -69.49
C VAL A 348 -12.16 2.72 -68.38
N HIS A 349 -11.77 2.89 -67.12
CA HIS A 349 -12.51 2.40 -65.96
C HIS A 349 -13.68 3.32 -65.53
N SER A 350 -13.91 4.46 -66.20
CA SER A 350 -14.94 5.45 -65.82
C SER A 350 -16.36 4.88 -65.66
N ARG A 351 -16.78 3.94 -66.51
CA ARG A 351 -18.06 3.21 -66.37
C ARG A 351 -18.07 2.13 -65.27
N ALA A 352 -16.90 1.67 -64.83
CA ALA A 352 -16.76 0.70 -63.76
C ALA A 352 -16.76 1.39 -62.39
N LEU A 353 -15.97 2.47 -62.24
CA LEU A 353 -15.88 3.32 -61.04
C LEU A 353 -17.24 3.85 -60.59
N ALA A 354 -18.11 4.19 -61.55
CA ALA A 354 -19.51 4.56 -61.31
C ALA A 354 -20.25 3.56 -60.39
N LYS A 355 -20.12 2.25 -60.66
CA LYS A 355 -20.78 1.19 -59.89
C LYS A 355 -20.25 1.01 -58.48
N TYR A 356 -19.07 1.55 -58.20
CA TYR A 356 -18.45 1.50 -56.87
C TYR A 356 -18.97 2.64 -55.98
N GLY A 357 -19.62 3.66 -56.56
CA GLY A 357 -20.17 4.78 -55.81
C GLY A 357 -19.09 5.61 -55.10
N LEU A 358 -17.99 5.89 -55.81
CA LEU A 358 -16.91 6.76 -55.35
C LEU A 358 -17.32 8.24 -55.49
N SER A 359 -16.85 9.09 -54.57
CA SER A 359 -16.98 10.55 -54.69
C SER A 359 -16.04 11.14 -55.75
N THR A 360 -16.27 12.41 -56.13
CA THR A 360 -15.31 13.21 -56.92
C THR A 360 -13.88 13.15 -56.35
N LYS A 361 -13.68 13.15 -55.02
CA LYS A 361 -12.34 13.12 -54.39
C LYS A 361 -11.65 11.77 -54.61
N GLU A 362 -12.32 10.68 -54.27
CA GLU A 362 -11.80 9.31 -54.42
C GLU A 362 -11.56 8.98 -55.91
N THR A 363 -12.45 9.42 -56.80
CA THR A 363 -12.30 9.24 -58.25
C THR A 363 -11.08 9.98 -58.80
N ASN A 364 -10.87 11.24 -58.40
CA ASN A 364 -9.68 11.99 -58.78
C ASN A 364 -8.39 11.32 -58.26
N ARG A 365 -8.41 10.81 -57.02
CA ARG A 365 -7.25 10.10 -56.45
C ARG A 365 -6.97 8.77 -57.14
N PHE A 366 -8.00 7.99 -57.48
CA PHE A 366 -7.86 6.73 -58.22
C PHE A 366 -7.14 6.96 -59.55
N ASN A 367 -7.48 8.04 -60.26
CA ASN A 367 -6.86 8.42 -61.53
C ASN A 367 -5.38 8.83 -61.40
N LEU A 368 -4.83 9.06 -60.19
CA LEU A 368 -3.39 9.30 -59.97
C LEU A 368 -2.55 8.02 -59.99
N PHE A 369 -3.16 6.84 -59.83
CA PHE A 369 -2.44 5.57 -59.90
C PHE A 369 -2.19 5.15 -61.36
N PRO A 370 -1.03 4.55 -61.69
CA PRO A 370 -0.80 3.95 -63.01
C PRO A 370 -1.88 2.93 -63.39
N SER A 371 -2.24 2.85 -64.68
CA SER A 371 -3.29 1.92 -65.17
C SER A 371 -3.12 0.45 -64.72
N PRO A 372 -1.90 -0.15 -64.70
CA PRO A 372 -1.70 -1.51 -64.17
C PRO A 372 -2.03 -1.68 -62.67
N LEU A 373 -2.05 -0.59 -61.90
CA LEU A 373 -2.54 -0.57 -60.52
C LEU A 373 -4.03 -0.22 -60.44
N GLN A 374 -4.60 0.54 -61.38
CA GLN A 374 -6.04 0.83 -61.42
C GLN A 374 -6.86 -0.46 -61.52
N ASP A 375 -6.52 -1.38 -62.43
CA ASP A 375 -7.18 -2.69 -62.53
C ASP A 375 -7.04 -3.54 -61.26
N ARG A 376 -5.85 -3.53 -60.63
CA ARG A 376 -5.59 -4.26 -59.38
C ARG A 376 -6.37 -3.67 -58.21
N LEU A 377 -6.44 -2.34 -58.08
CA LEU A 377 -7.23 -1.64 -57.06
C LEU A 377 -8.73 -1.96 -57.20
N MET A 378 -9.25 -2.02 -58.42
CA MET A 378 -10.64 -2.44 -58.67
C MET A 378 -10.91 -3.88 -58.22
N SER A 379 -9.92 -4.77 -58.20
CA SER A 379 -10.09 -6.16 -57.73
C SER A 379 -10.28 -6.31 -56.21
N LEU A 380 -10.10 -5.25 -55.43
CA LEU A 380 -10.24 -5.29 -53.96
C LEU A 380 -11.70 -5.26 -53.45
N GLY A 381 -12.65 -4.99 -54.33
CA GLY A 381 -14.06 -4.76 -53.96
C GLY A 381 -14.35 -3.33 -53.50
N PRO A 382 -15.63 -2.95 -53.37
CA PRO A 382 -16.04 -1.55 -53.25
C PRO A 382 -15.59 -0.87 -51.95
N ASP A 383 -15.69 -1.56 -50.82
CA ASP A 383 -15.45 -0.97 -49.51
C ASP A 383 -13.94 -0.81 -49.24
N ASN A 384 -13.13 -1.82 -49.59
CA ASN A 384 -11.67 -1.75 -49.53
C ASN A 384 -11.12 -0.66 -50.47
N LEU A 385 -11.68 -0.52 -51.68
CA LEU A 385 -11.26 0.52 -52.63
C LEU A 385 -11.54 1.92 -52.07
N LYS A 386 -12.74 2.16 -51.54
CA LYS A 386 -13.07 3.42 -50.87
C LYS A 386 -12.14 3.71 -49.71
N ARG A 387 -11.95 2.74 -48.81
CA ARG A 387 -11.07 2.86 -47.65
C ARG A 387 -9.67 3.32 -48.09
N ILE A 388 -9.02 2.56 -48.96
CA ILE A 388 -7.68 2.86 -49.48
C ILE A 388 -7.60 4.24 -50.15
N LEU A 389 -8.63 4.67 -50.88
CA LEU A 389 -8.64 5.99 -51.52
C LEU A 389 -8.83 7.15 -50.52
N ASN A 390 -9.21 6.89 -49.27
CA ASN A 390 -9.31 7.91 -48.23
C ASN A 390 -8.09 7.96 -47.29
N ILE A 391 -7.33 6.87 -47.08
CA ILE A 391 -6.09 6.84 -46.28
C ILE A 391 -5.08 7.84 -46.84
N ALA A 392 -4.68 8.90 -46.11
CA ALA A 392 -3.85 9.98 -46.65
C ALA A 392 -2.52 9.47 -47.25
N ASP A 393 -1.80 8.62 -46.53
CA ASP A 393 -0.43 8.20 -46.89
C ASP A 393 -0.35 6.96 -47.79
N PHE A 394 -1.49 6.41 -48.23
CA PHE A 394 -1.49 5.33 -49.22
C PHE A 394 -1.23 5.89 -50.65
N GLN A 395 -0.03 5.66 -51.16
CA GLN A 395 0.41 6.14 -52.49
C GLN A 395 0.84 4.97 -53.39
N ILE A 396 1.43 5.30 -54.55
CA ILE A 396 1.79 4.34 -55.60
C ILE A 396 2.74 3.23 -55.09
N ALA A 397 3.67 3.57 -54.19
CA ALA A 397 4.59 2.60 -53.61
C ALA A 397 3.89 1.57 -52.71
N GLN A 398 2.96 2.02 -51.87
CA GLN A 398 2.16 1.18 -50.98
C GLN A 398 1.20 0.29 -51.79
N ALA A 399 0.63 0.82 -52.89
CA ALA A 399 -0.14 0.01 -53.83
C ALA A 399 0.70 -1.12 -54.45
N TYR A 400 1.92 -0.86 -54.92
CA TYR A 400 2.79 -1.92 -55.43
C TYR A 400 3.15 -2.96 -54.36
N ALA A 401 3.42 -2.55 -53.12
CA ALA A 401 3.66 -3.47 -52.01
C ALA A 401 2.42 -4.33 -51.67
N LEU A 402 1.23 -3.72 -51.58
CA LEU A 402 -0.02 -4.43 -51.31
C LEU A 402 -0.31 -5.51 -52.38
N PHE A 403 0.08 -5.25 -53.63
CA PHE A 403 -0.06 -6.18 -54.75
C PHE A 403 1.18 -7.04 -55.06
N SER A 404 2.20 -7.07 -54.19
CA SER A 404 3.25 -8.10 -54.23
C SER A 404 2.90 -9.33 -53.40
N TYR A 405 2.19 -9.17 -52.27
CA TYR A 405 1.73 -10.28 -51.43
C TYR A 405 0.65 -11.13 -52.10
N SER A 406 0.49 -12.39 -51.67
CA SER A 406 -0.62 -13.27 -52.09
C SER A 406 -2.00 -12.71 -51.70
N ASN A 407 -3.07 -13.26 -52.29
CA ASN A 407 -4.44 -12.81 -52.01
C ASN A 407 -4.86 -13.06 -50.55
N ASN A 408 -4.32 -14.07 -49.87
CA ASN A 408 -4.66 -14.38 -48.48
C ASN A 408 -4.04 -13.34 -47.54
N THR A 409 -2.72 -13.15 -47.63
CA THR A 409 -1.97 -12.17 -46.83
C THR A 409 -2.46 -10.75 -47.12
N ARG A 410 -2.81 -10.43 -48.37
CA ARG A 410 -3.44 -9.14 -48.73
C ARG A 410 -4.79 -8.95 -48.05
N ALA A 411 -5.64 -9.98 -47.96
CA ALA A 411 -6.91 -9.89 -47.25
C ALA A 411 -6.74 -9.67 -45.73
N LEU A 412 -5.68 -10.21 -45.14
CA LEU A 412 -5.30 -9.97 -43.75
C LEU A 412 -4.76 -8.55 -43.56
N ILE A 413 -3.85 -8.07 -44.41
CA ILE A 413 -3.34 -6.68 -44.40
C ILE A 413 -4.50 -5.67 -44.55
N LEU A 414 -5.49 -5.94 -45.39
CA LEU A 414 -6.70 -5.12 -45.56
C LEU A 414 -7.62 -5.10 -44.32
N GLY A 415 -7.41 -6.00 -43.35
CA GLY A 415 -8.11 -6.03 -42.07
C GLY A 415 -7.46 -5.20 -40.94
N LEU A 416 -6.20 -4.78 -41.09
CA LEU A 416 -5.49 -3.89 -40.16
C LEU A 416 -6.12 -2.49 -40.16
N ASP A 417 -5.89 -1.68 -39.13
CA ASP A 417 -6.23 -0.23 -39.12
C ASP A 417 -5.36 0.58 -40.10
N ASP A 418 -5.83 1.77 -40.51
CA ASP A 418 -5.26 2.55 -41.62
C ASP A 418 -3.76 2.85 -41.46
N SER A 419 -3.34 3.28 -40.27
CA SER A 419 -1.94 3.60 -39.94
C SER A 419 -1.05 2.35 -39.92
N ALA A 420 -1.55 1.24 -39.37
CA ALA A 420 -0.82 -0.03 -39.31
C ALA A 420 -0.64 -0.65 -40.71
N LEU A 421 -1.69 -0.58 -41.54
CA LEU A 421 -1.66 -0.97 -42.95
C LEU A 421 -0.56 -0.20 -43.70
N VAL A 422 -0.51 1.13 -43.58
CA VAL A 422 0.53 1.94 -44.26
C VAL A 422 1.93 1.64 -43.70
N GLY A 423 2.08 1.50 -42.37
CA GLY A 423 3.36 1.17 -41.73
C GLY A 423 3.96 -0.13 -42.26
N LEU A 424 3.17 -1.21 -42.32
CA LEU A 424 3.58 -2.51 -42.86
C LEU A 424 3.97 -2.42 -44.35
N LEU A 425 3.15 -1.73 -45.16
CA LEU A 425 3.44 -1.56 -46.59
C LEU A 425 4.68 -0.71 -46.87
N ASN A 426 5.04 0.20 -45.96
CA ASN A 426 6.29 0.96 -46.02
C ASN A 426 7.51 0.08 -45.67
N GLN A 427 7.38 -0.80 -44.68
CA GLN A 427 8.46 -1.70 -44.25
C GLN A 427 8.75 -2.83 -45.26
N LYS A 428 7.77 -3.26 -46.06
CA LYS A 428 7.89 -4.35 -47.06
C LYS A 428 8.41 -5.66 -46.45
N VAL A 429 7.85 -6.03 -45.29
CA VAL A 429 8.14 -7.26 -44.57
C VAL A 429 7.94 -8.48 -45.48
N ASP A 430 8.80 -9.50 -45.37
CA ASP A 430 8.66 -10.71 -46.19
C ASP A 430 7.35 -11.46 -45.89
N GLU A 431 6.72 -12.04 -46.92
CA GLU A 431 5.43 -12.73 -46.78
C GLU A 431 5.51 -13.96 -45.85
N THR A 432 6.68 -14.60 -45.72
CA THR A 432 6.88 -15.70 -44.75
C THR A 432 6.68 -15.20 -43.31
N LEU A 433 7.40 -14.15 -42.92
CA LEU A 433 7.30 -13.51 -41.59
C LEU A 433 5.90 -12.95 -41.32
N LEU A 434 5.21 -12.43 -42.34
CA LEU A 434 3.83 -11.96 -42.19
C LEU A 434 2.83 -13.10 -41.90
N ASN A 435 3.02 -14.29 -42.49
CA ASN A 435 2.13 -15.42 -42.21
C ASN A 435 2.28 -15.97 -40.78
N ASP A 436 3.48 -15.87 -40.18
CA ASP A 436 3.72 -16.30 -38.79
C ASP A 436 3.20 -15.29 -37.75
N THR A 437 3.06 -14.01 -38.12
CA THR A 437 2.73 -12.92 -37.18
C THR A 437 1.33 -12.31 -37.33
N LEU A 438 0.73 -12.40 -38.52
CA LEU A 438 -0.48 -11.64 -38.87
C LEU A 438 -1.71 -12.55 -38.93
N ASN A 439 -2.23 -12.88 -37.75
CA ASN A 439 -3.34 -13.79 -37.54
C ASN A 439 -4.60 -13.03 -37.06
N LYS A 440 -5.66 -13.76 -36.68
CA LYS A 440 -6.92 -13.14 -36.22
C LYS A 440 -6.83 -12.47 -34.86
N GLU A 441 -5.91 -12.89 -33.99
CA GLU A 441 -5.68 -12.23 -32.69
C GLU A 441 -4.86 -10.94 -32.87
N SER A 442 -3.79 -10.94 -33.68
CA SER A 442 -3.02 -9.71 -33.94
C SER A 442 -3.81 -8.68 -34.75
N LEU A 443 -4.75 -9.10 -35.61
CA LEU A 443 -5.75 -8.23 -36.23
C LEU A 443 -6.80 -7.65 -35.25
N ALA A 444 -7.03 -8.30 -34.11
CA ALA A 444 -7.84 -7.71 -33.04
C ALA A 444 -7.02 -6.70 -32.23
N ALA A 445 -5.74 -6.99 -31.98
CA ALA A 445 -4.80 -6.14 -31.27
C ALA A 445 -4.42 -4.86 -32.03
N SER A 446 -4.35 -4.89 -33.38
CA SER A 446 -3.90 -3.77 -34.22
C SER A 446 -4.87 -2.58 -34.32
N LYS A 447 -5.85 -2.47 -33.43
CA LYS A 447 -6.83 -1.38 -33.42
C LYS A 447 -6.27 -0.17 -32.67
N SER A 448 -6.47 1.04 -33.19
CA SER A 448 -5.95 2.29 -32.62
C SER A 448 -6.25 2.44 -31.12
N SER A 449 -7.39 1.93 -30.62
CA SER A 449 -7.75 1.92 -29.19
C SER A 449 -6.86 1.04 -28.28
N MET A 450 -5.90 0.29 -28.82
CA MET A 450 -4.98 -0.59 -28.08
C MET A 450 -3.51 -0.39 -28.44
N VAL A 451 -3.16 0.71 -29.12
CA VAL A 451 -1.77 1.13 -29.35
C VAL A 451 -1.37 2.16 -28.28
N PRO A 452 -0.40 1.87 -27.38
CA PRO A 452 0.12 2.86 -26.45
C PRO A 452 0.88 3.96 -27.21
N GLY A 453 0.41 5.22 -27.13
CA GLY A 453 1.16 6.38 -27.61
C GLY A 453 0.34 7.57 -28.14
N GLU A 454 -0.88 7.38 -28.69
CA GLU A 454 -1.62 8.50 -29.32
C GLU A 454 -2.35 9.45 -28.33
N ASN A 455 -2.36 9.13 -27.02
CA ASN A 455 -3.10 9.91 -26.01
C ASN A 455 -2.22 10.69 -25.02
N SER A 456 -0.91 10.41 -24.91
CA SER A 456 -0.02 11.28 -24.13
C SER A 456 0.40 12.49 -24.99
N THR A 457 0.34 13.68 -24.41
CA THR A 457 0.97 14.85 -25.05
C THR A 457 2.48 14.82 -24.77
N PRO A 458 3.35 15.40 -25.63
CA PRO A 458 4.81 15.36 -25.42
C PRO A 458 5.29 15.95 -24.08
N SER A 459 4.46 16.76 -23.42
CA SER A 459 4.64 17.28 -22.07
C SER A 459 4.41 16.26 -20.95
N GLN A 460 3.74 15.13 -21.21
CA GLN A 460 3.53 14.06 -20.24
C GLN A 460 4.66 13.04 -20.29
N ASP A 461 5.07 12.62 -21.50
CA ASP A 461 6.20 11.70 -21.68
C ASP A 461 7.49 12.25 -21.03
N SER A 462 7.73 13.56 -21.17
CA SER A 462 8.86 14.25 -20.56
C SER A 462 8.77 14.37 -19.02
N LYS A 463 7.57 14.61 -18.46
CA LYS A 463 7.35 14.55 -17.00
C LYS A 463 7.53 13.12 -16.47
N LEU A 464 6.98 12.12 -17.15
CA LEU A 464 7.06 10.72 -16.76
C LEU A 464 8.50 10.20 -16.81
N LEU A 465 9.28 10.61 -17.82
CA LEU A 465 10.72 10.36 -17.87
C LEU A 465 11.45 11.03 -16.70
N THR A 466 11.16 12.31 -16.42
CA THR A 466 11.74 13.05 -15.29
C THR A 466 11.43 12.38 -13.95
N LEU A 467 10.18 11.89 -13.76
CA LEU A 467 9.80 11.09 -12.59
C LEU A 467 10.59 9.78 -12.55
N GLY A 468 10.71 9.05 -13.66
CA GLY A 468 11.48 7.81 -13.74
C GLY A 468 12.96 7.99 -13.37
N ASP A 469 13.60 9.05 -13.87
CA ASP A 469 14.98 9.39 -13.52
C ASP A 469 15.11 9.80 -12.04
N ASN A 470 14.18 10.59 -11.51
CA ASN A 470 14.15 10.98 -10.09
C ASN A 470 13.90 9.80 -9.14
N LEU A 471 13.05 8.84 -9.52
CA LEU A 471 12.80 7.60 -8.77
C LEU A 471 14.01 6.66 -8.82
N LYS A 472 14.72 6.62 -9.95
CA LYS A 472 15.95 5.85 -10.09
C LYS A 472 17.10 6.46 -9.27
N ALA A 473 17.21 7.79 -9.23
CA ALA A 473 18.24 8.50 -8.49
C ALA A 473 18.09 8.36 -6.96
N SER A 474 16.87 8.27 -6.44
CA SER A 474 16.57 8.05 -5.02
C SER A 474 16.57 6.56 -4.59
N GLY A 475 16.70 5.63 -5.54
CA GLY A 475 16.55 4.18 -5.29
C GLY A 475 15.10 3.70 -5.19
N ASN A 476 14.11 4.58 -5.36
CA ASN A 476 12.68 4.27 -5.28
C ASN A 476 12.08 3.78 -6.61
N SER A 477 12.86 3.09 -7.46
CA SER A 477 12.41 2.70 -8.82
C SER A 477 11.13 1.86 -8.83
N ASP A 478 10.88 1.05 -7.81
CA ASP A 478 9.70 0.20 -7.69
C ASP A 478 8.38 0.99 -7.55
N LEU A 479 8.42 2.23 -7.05
CA LEU A 479 7.23 3.08 -6.97
C LEU A 479 6.60 3.30 -8.36
N LEU A 480 7.40 3.28 -9.43
CA LEU A 480 6.88 3.46 -10.78
C LEU A 480 5.96 2.30 -11.22
N ASP A 481 6.19 1.08 -10.73
CA ASP A 481 5.34 -0.07 -11.02
C ASP A 481 4.14 -0.13 -10.07
N GLU A 482 4.31 0.22 -8.80
CA GLU A 482 3.21 0.34 -7.85
C GLU A 482 2.22 1.45 -8.25
N LEU A 483 2.72 2.60 -8.72
CA LEU A 483 1.92 3.68 -9.33
C LEU A 483 1.11 3.20 -10.54
N LYS A 484 1.67 2.36 -11.42
CA LYS A 484 0.93 1.79 -12.57
C LYS A 484 -0.19 0.87 -12.12
N VAL A 485 0.02 0.06 -11.09
CA VAL A 485 -1.03 -0.82 -10.54
C VAL A 485 -2.16 0.02 -9.93
N LEU A 486 -1.81 1.00 -9.10
CA LEU A 486 -2.78 1.91 -8.46
C LEU A 486 -3.55 2.78 -9.48
N SER A 487 -2.91 3.19 -10.57
CA SER A 487 -3.53 4.00 -11.62
C SER A 487 -4.31 3.21 -12.68
N GLY A 488 -4.37 1.87 -12.57
CA GLY A 488 -5.02 1.01 -13.56
C GLY A 488 -4.29 0.95 -14.91
N GLY A 489 -2.97 1.20 -14.92
CA GLY A 489 -2.11 1.13 -16.10
C GLY A 489 -1.91 2.45 -16.85
N SER A 490 -2.56 3.54 -16.42
CA SER A 490 -2.45 4.86 -17.07
C SER A 490 -1.91 5.92 -16.12
N LEU A 491 -0.71 6.44 -16.35
CA LEU A 491 -0.09 7.46 -15.50
C LEU A 491 -0.46 8.87 -16.02
N THR A 492 -1.56 9.42 -15.52
CA THR A 492 -1.99 10.79 -15.81
C THR A 492 -1.11 11.82 -15.09
N ASP A 493 -1.27 13.11 -15.39
CA ASP A 493 -0.51 14.19 -14.73
C ASP A 493 -0.72 14.21 -13.20
N GLU A 494 -1.91 13.81 -12.73
CA GLU A 494 -2.23 13.65 -11.32
C GLU A 494 -1.44 12.49 -10.70
N TRP A 495 -1.36 11.34 -11.38
CA TRP A 495 -0.59 10.17 -10.91
C TRP A 495 0.92 10.40 -10.96
N ILE A 496 1.42 11.13 -11.96
CA ILE A 496 2.81 11.60 -11.99
C ILE A 496 3.08 12.48 -10.76
N GLN A 497 2.19 13.42 -10.43
CA GLN A 497 2.33 14.25 -9.23
C GLN A 497 2.20 13.46 -7.91
N VAL A 498 1.36 12.44 -7.84
CA VAL A 498 1.33 11.51 -6.70
C VAL A 498 2.67 10.80 -6.56
N GLY A 499 3.31 10.41 -7.67
CA GLY A 499 4.64 9.82 -7.71
C GLY A 499 5.78 10.77 -7.35
N GLU A 500 5.75 12.03 -7.80
CA GLU A 500 6.70 13.08 -7.41
C GLU A 500 6.70 13.27 -5.88
N VAL A 501 5.50 13.34 -5.29
CA VAL A 501 5.32 13.47 -3.84
C VAL A 501 5.71 12.18 -3.12
N ALA A 502 5.30 11.01 -3.62
CA ALA A 502 5.67 9.71 -3.04
C ALA A 502 7.18 9.51 -3.01
N ASN A 503 7.92 9.95 -4.04
CA ASN A 503 9.38 9.90 -4.04
C ASN A 503 9.99 10.68 -2.87
N VAL A 504 9.43 11.85 -2.52
CA VAL A 504 9.87 12.60 -1.33
C VAL A 504 9.50 11.84 -0.05
N LEU A 505 8.24 11.40 0.07
CA LEU A 505 7.68 10.77 1.27
C LEU A 505 8.31 9.41 1.64
N THR A 506 9.02 8.77 0.71
CA THR A 506 9.58 7.41 0.87
C THR A 506 11.10 7.38 1.05
N GLN A 507 11.78 8.52 0.97
CA GLN A 507 13.23 8.66 1.22
C GLN A 507 13.57 8.93 2.68
N ASP A 508 14.79 8.59 3.09
CA ASP A 508 15.34 8.90 4.42
C ASP A 508 16.13 10.21 4.37
N TYR A 509 15.94 11.10 5.35
CA TYR A 509 16.55 12.43 5.40
C TYR A 509 17.15 12.77 6.77
N SER A 510 18.19 13.61 6.78
CA SER A 510 18.56 14.42 7.94
C SER A 510 18.57 15.90 7.57
N LEU A 511 18.05 16.73 8.48
CA LEU A 511 17.83 18.16 8.21
C LEU A 511 19.13 18.99 8.19
N SER A 512 20.26 18.42 8.63
CA SER A 512 21.58 19.02 8.45
C SER A 512 22.13 18.90 7.02
N VAL A 513 21.60 17.96 6.22
CA VAL A 513 22.07 17.65 4.86
C VAL A 513 21.16 18.25 3.78
N ILE A 514 19.83 18.16 3.94
CA ILE A 514 18.86 18.65 2.95
C ILE A 514 18.16 19.93 3.41
N ALA A 515 17.92 20.86 2.48
CA ALA A 515 17.20 22.09 2.77
C ALA A 515 15.72 21.78 3.01
N VAL A 516 15.19 22.24 4.15
CA VAL A 516 13.79 22.03 4.56
C VAL A 516 12.79 22.43 3.48
N ALA A 517 13.08 23.48 2.71
CA ALA A 517 12.22 23.98 1.63
C ALA A 517 11.94 22.92 0.54
N ASP A 518 12.89 22.04 0.25
CA ASP A 518 12.74 20.99 -0.77
C ASP A 518 11.84 19.84 -0.28
N LEU A 519 11.69 19.71 1.03
CA LEU A 519 10.82 18.74 1.71
C LEU A 519 9.40 19.27 1.99
N VAL A 520 9.11 20.56 1.75
CA VAL A 520 7.80 21.14 2.05
C VAL A 520 6.74 20.66 1.05
N GLN A 521 5.74 19.95 1.56
CA GLN A 521 4.57 19.49 0.81
C GLN A 521 3.27 20.01 1.44
N THR A 522 2.19 20.07 0.66
CA THR A 522 0.86 20.45 1.17
C THR A 522 0.16 19.27 1.83
N GLY A 523 -0.60 19.51 2.91
CA GLY A 523 -1.38 18.47 3.58
C GLY A 523 -2.29 17.68 2.65
N GLU A 524 -2.91 18.35 1.68
CA GLU A 524 -3.74 17.72 0.65
C GLU A 524 -2.96 16.67 -0.16
N LYS A 525 -1.73 16.98 -0.58
CA LYS A 525 -0.85 16.06 -1.33
C LYS A 525 -0.29 14.92 -0.48
N VAL A 526 -0.02 15.16 0.81
CA VAL A 526 0.59 14.17 1.71
C VAL A 526 -0.46 13.23 2.29
N LEU A 527 -1.56 13.76 2.81
CA LEU A 527 -2.59 12.98 3.50
C LEU A 527 -3.39 12.07 2.54
N SER A 528 -3.49 12.46 1.26
CA SER A 528 -4.08 11.62 0.21
C SER A 528 -3.09 10.67 -0.47
N ASN A 529 -1.80 10.72 -0.13
CA ASN A 529 -0.80 9.90 -0.81
C ASN A 529 -0.90 8.42 -0.39
N PRO A 530 -1.06 7.47 -1.32
CA PRO A 530 -1.22 6.06 -0.98
C PRO A 530 0.03 5.43 -0.36
N PHE A 531 1.21 6.07 -0.46
CA PHE A 531 2.49 5.58 0.05
C PHE A 531 2.82 6.11 1.47
N TYR A 532 1.92 6.83 2.14
CA TYR A 532 2.20 7.52 3.42
C TYR A 532 1.07 7.37 4.47
N GLN A 533 0.30 6.28 4.35
CA GLN A 533 -0.96 6.05 5.06
C GLN A 533 -0.82 5.99 6.59
N GLU A 534 0.36 5.67 7.10
CA GLU A 534 0.68 5.64 8.53
C GLU A 534 0.53 7.04 9.14
N ILE A 535 1.08 8.06 8.47
CA ILE A 535 0.96 9.46 8.89
C ILE A 535 -0.44 10.00 8.61
N SER A 536 -1.09 9.62 7.49
CA SER A 536 -2.49 10.00 7.23
C SER A 536 -3.44 9.47 8.29
N SER A 537 -3.27 8.20 8.70
CA SER A 537 -4.03 7.56 9.78
C SER A 537 -3.80 8.24 11.13
N LEU A 538 -2.56 8.61 11.44
CA LEU A 538 -2.24 9.32 12.67
C LEU A 538 -2.80 10.75 12.67
N TYR A 539 -2.69 11.48 11.55
CA TYR A 539 -3.19 12.85 11.43
C TYR A 539 -4.70 12.92 11.63
N GLY A 540 -5.47 12.01 11.02
CA GLY A 540 -6.93 11.94 11.21
C GLY A 540 -7.33 11.73 12.68
N GLN A 541 -6.58 10.93 13.43
CA GLN A 541 -6.80 10.76 14.87
C GLN A 541 -6.47 12.05 15.66
N LEU A 542 -5.41 12.77 15.29
CA LEU A 542 -5.10 14.07 15.91
C LEU A 542 -6.15 15.14 15.58
N GLU A 543 -6.76 15.09 14.39
CA GLU A 543 -7.80 16.04 13.97
C GLU A 543 -9.09 15.84 14.78
N ILE A 544 -9.52 14.59 14.97
CA ILE A 544 -10.61 14.20 15.88
C ILE A 544 -10.33 14.69 17.31
N GLU A 545 -9.07 14.62 17.76
CA GLU A 545 -8.64 15.08 19.08
C GLU A 545 -8.38 16.59 19.18
N SER A 546 -8.58 17.36 18.09
CA SER A 546 -8.25 18.80 18.00
C SER A 546 -6.79 19.15 18.31
N LEU A 547 -5.88 18.19 18.12
CA LEU A 547 -4.43 18.31 18.28
C LEU A 547 -3.73 18.79 17.00
N VAL A 548 -4.46 18.98 15.90
CA VAL A 548 -4.03 19.64 14.66
C VAL A 548 -5.15 20.55 14.13
N ALA A 549 -4.80 21.57 13.36
CA ALA A 549 -5.77 22.54 12.83
C ALA A 549 -5.32 23.25 11.54
N GLY A 550 -6.29 23.67 10.73
CA GLY A 550 -6.08 24.44 9.49
C GLY A 550 -5.69 23.54 8.31
N LYS A 551 -5.13 24.15 7.25
CA LYS A 551 -4.50 23.40 6.15
C LYS A 551 -3.02 23.20 6.50
N PRO A 552 -2.56 21.97 6.82
CA PRO A 552 -1.19 21.79 7.28
C PRO A 552 -0.18 21.87 6.14
N SER A 553 1.02 22.34 6.47
CA SER A 553 2.23 22.12 5.67
C SER A 553 3.02 20.96 6.29
N PHE A 554 3.53 20.06 5.45
CA PHE A 554 4.31 18.90 5.86
C PHE A 554 5.77 19.03 5.46
N ILE A 555 6.66 18.61 6.35
CA ILE A 555 8.07 18.26 6.09
C ILE A 555 8.13 16.75 6.36
N ALA A 556 8.49 15.94 5.36
CA ALA A 556 8.11 14.53 5.37
C ALA A 556 9.10 13.62 4.62
N GLY A 557 9.11 12.33 5.00
CA GLY A 557 9.98 11.29 4.48
C GLY A 557 9.74 9.95 5.20
N ARG A 558 10.48 8.91 4.87
CA ARG A 558 10.38 7.58 5.51
C ARG A 558 11.02 7.59 6.89
N LYS A 559 12.31 7.90 6.99
CA LYS A 559 13.02 8.18 8.25
C LYS A 559 13.46 9.63 8.26
N MET A 560 13.04 10.37 9.28
CA MET A 560 13.31 11.80 9.43
C MET A 560 14.20 12.02 10.65
N THR A 561 15.42 12.51 10.42
CA THR A 561 16.39 12.81 11.48
C THR A 561 16.50 14.31 11.71
N VAL A 562 16.23 14.74 12.93
CA VAL A 562 16.28 16.15 13.35
C VAL A 562 17.59 16.42 14.07
N ASP A 563 18.58 16.86 13.29
CA ASP A 563 19.97 17.09 13.67
C ASP A 563 20.40 18.57 13.49
N VAL A 564 19.43 19.47 13.31
CA VAL A 564 19.63 20.94 13.28
C VAL A 564 19.24 21.60 14.59
N SER A 565 20.03 22.58 15.05
CA SER A 565 19.77 23.25 16.34
C SER A 565 18.64 24.27 16.31
N LYS A 566 18.22 24.71 15.12
CA LYS A 566 17.22 25.75 14.90
C LYS A 566 16.47 25.50 13.61
N LEU A 567 15.16 25.67 13.61
CA LEU A 567 14.29 25.46 12.46
C LEU A 567 13.31 26.64 12.33
N ASP A 568 13.45 27.43 11.26
CA ASP A 568 12.57 28.55 10.95
C ASP A 568 11.37 28.08 10.14
N LEU A 569 10.19 28.17 10.76
CA LEU A 569 8.89 27.81 10.22
C LEU A 569 8.02 29.06 9.97
N SER A 570 8.56 30.28 10.06
CA SER A 570 7.79 31.54 10.00
C SER A 570 6.90 31.66 8.77
N ASN A 571 7.38 31.19 7.61
CA ASN A 571 6.60 31.20 6.37
C ASN A 571 5.48 30.14 6.37
N LEU A 572 5.69 29.00 7.03
CA LEU A 572 4.78 27.84 7.03
C LEU A 572 3.69 27.96 8.11
N LEU A 573 4.03 28.50 9.29
CA LEU A 573 3.07 28.74 10.38
C LEU A 573 2.03 29.83 10.06
N SER A 574 2.18 30.53 8.93
CA SER A 574 1.24 31.53 8.42
C SER A 574 -0.03 30.95 7.78
N THR A 575 0.01 29.68 7.32
CA THR A 575 -1.08 29.03 6.56
C THR A 575 -1.85 27.96 7.35
N GLY A 576 -1.26 27.42 8.41
CA GLY A 576 -1.88 26.39 9.26
C GLY A 576 -0.89 25.78 10.24
N SER A 577 -1.22 24.59 10.75
CA SER A 577 -0.26 23.79 11.53
C SER A 577 0.89 23.30 10.65
N VAL A 578 2.07 23.06 11.24
CA VAL A 578 3.22 22.51 10.52
C VAL A 578 3.59 21.16 11.08
N ALA A 579 3.58 20.14 10.24
CA ALA A 579 3.87 18.76 10.60
C ALA A 579 5.25 18.32 10.08
N LEU A 580 6.17 18.00 10.98
CA LEU A 580 7.44 17.34 10.66
C LEU A 580 7.26 15.85 10.96
N SER A 581 7.45 14.99 9.95
CA SER A 581 6.96 13.61 9.97
C SER A 581 7.93 12.59 9.38
N GLY A 582 7.88 11.36 9.89
CA GLY A 582 8.50 10.17 9.29
C GLY A 582 7.55 8.97 9.32
N SER A 583 7.33 8.26 8.21
CA SER A 583 6.42 7.09 8.20
C SER A 583 6.99 5.87 8.94
N GLU A 584 8.30 5.65 8.91
CA GLU A 584 8.99 4.62 9.68
C GLU A 584 9.61 5.15 10.98
N LEU A 585 10.19 6.36 10.98
CA LEU A 585 10.87 6.90 12.15
C LEU A 585 10.92 8.43 12.11
N LEU A 586 10.66 9.07 13.26
CA LEU A 586 11.06 10.44 13.53
C LEU A 586 12.03 10.43 14.72
N LYS A 587 13.32 10.68 14.44
CA LYS A 587 14.39 10.69 15.45
C LYS A 587 14.88 12.10 15.71
N LEU A 588 14.88 12.51 16.98
CA LEU A 588 15.39 13.80 17.42
C LEU A 588 16.82 13.61 17.95
N SER A 589 17.81 14.18 17.26
CA SER A 589 19.25 13.93 17.54
C SER A 589 19.99 15.14 18.11
N THR A 590 19.37 16.32 18.12
CA THR A 590 19.90 17.52 18.78
C THR A 590 18.80 18.36 19.42
N SER A 591 19.19 19.30 20.28
CA SER A 591 18.27 20.29 20.87
C SER A 591 17.82 21.28 19.80
N LEU A 592 16.52 21.55 19.73
CA LEU A 592 15.88 22.27 18.62
C LEU A 592 15.10 23.50 19.10
N GLU A 593 15.45 24.68 18.58
CA GLU A 593 14.62 25.88 18.67
C GLU A 593 13.73 26.03 17.42
N LEU A 594 12.41 25.95 17.62
CA LEU A 594 11.39 26.20 16.59
C LEU A 594 11.05 27.70 16.57
N VAL A 595 11.23 28.34 15.41
CA VAL A 595 11.01 29.78 15.24
C VAL A 595 9.86 30.05 14.27
N GLY A 596 8.97 30.98 14.63
CA GLY A 596 7.92 31.50 13.77
C GLY A 596 6.66 31.88 14.54
N SER A 597 6.14 33.09 14.35
CA SER A 597 5.03 33.62 15.16
C SER A 597 3.66 33.15 14.67
N SER A 598 2.87 32.50 15.53
CA SER A 598 1.51 32.05 15.22
C SER A 598 0.42 33.03 15.67
N PRO A 599 -0.61 33.31 14.84
CA PRO A 599 -1.86 33.92 15.29
C PRO A 599 -2.73 32.88 16.04
N SER A 600 -2.33 32.60 17.28
CA SER A 600 -3.12 32.00 18.37
C SER A 600 -3.76 30.60 18.20
N SER A 601 -3.49 29.86 17.11
CA SER A 601 -4.06 28.52 16.92
C SER A 601 -3.21 27.50 16.14
N THR A 602 -2.08 27.89 15.53
CA THR A 602 -1.27 26.93 14.74
C THR A 602 -0.27 26.17 15.61
N ARG A 603 -0.23 24.85 15.41
CA ARG A 603 0.56 23.90 16.19
C ARG A 603 1.78 23.43 15.38
N VAL A 604 2.90 23.18 16.04
CA VAL A 604 4.01 22.39 15.46
C VAL A 604 3.83 20.94 15.91
N VAL A 605 3.82 20.03 14.94
CA VAL A 605 3.44 18.62 15.11
C VAL A 605 4.62 17.75 14.69
N LEU A 606 5.20 17.02 15.63
CA LEU A 606 6.23 16.01 15.40
C LEU A 606 5.53 14.65 15.31
N MET A 607 5.57 13.98 14.17
CA MET A 607 4.77 12.77 13.91
C MET A 607 5.62 11.58 13.46
N SER A 608 5.38 10.41 14.04
CA SER A 608 5.92 9.14 13.55
C SER A 608 4.82 8.14 13.18
N GLY A 609 4.94 7.53 12.00
CA GLY A 609 4.12 6.38 11.61
C GLY A 609 4.44 5.13 12.43
N GLU A 610 5.58 5.11 13.14
CA GLU A 610 5.93 4.07 14.13
C GLU A 610 6.34 4.69 15.47
N ASN A 611 7.63 4.61 15.86
CA ASN A 611 8.16 5.14 17.12
C ASN A 611 8.61 6.60 16.95
N LEU A 612 8.44 7.43 17.98
CA LEU A 612 9.09 8.74 18.09
C LEU A 612 10.15 8.65 19.20
N GLU A 613 11.40 8.93 18.82
CA GLU A 613 12.60 8.66 19.62
C GLU A 613 13.50 9.89 19.72
N SER A 614 14.22 10.03 20.82
CA SER A 614 15.17 11.11 21.07
C SER A 614 16.51 10.60 21.60
N GLU A 615 17.62 11.22 21.20
CA GLU A 615 18.84 11.15 21.98
C GLU A 615 18.66 11.79 23.38
N LYS A 616 19.58 11.51 24.29
CA LYS A 616 19.48 11.96 25.70
C LYS A 616 19.91 13.42 25.88
N GLY A 617 19.28 14.10 26.84
CA GLY A 617 19.69 15.44 27.29
C GLY A 617 19.25 16.59 26.39
N LEU A 618 18.31 16.35 25.46
CA LEU A 618 17.89 17.33 24.46
C LEU A 618 16.82 18.31 24.97
N ASN A 619 16.83 19.54 24.46
CA ASN A 619 15.83 20.56 24.72
C ASN A 619 15.07 20.93 23.43
N PHE A 620 13.75 20.89 23.46
CA PHE A 620 12.87 21.27 22.34
C PHE A 620 12.04 22.49 22.73
N GLN A 621 12.22 23.60 22.03
CA GLN A 621 11.60 24.88 22.37
C GLN A 621 10.73 25.42 21.24
N SER A 622 9.42 25.45 21.45
CA SER A 622 8.42 26.12 20.60
C SER A 622 7.96 27.41 21.29
N ALA A 623 8.69 28.51 21.08
CA ALA A 623 8.48 29.76 21.81
C ALA A 623 7.12 30.44 21.52
N THR A 624 6.49 30.12 20.39
CA THR A 624 5.41 30.90 19.76
C THR A 624 4.20 30.08 19.30
N SER A 625 4.31 28.75 19.29
CA SER A 625 3.24 27.80 18.90
C SER A 625 3.08 26.73 19.96
N ASP A 626 1.95 26.02 19.94
CA ASP A 626 1.79 24.81 20.75
C ASP A 626 2.62 23.66 20.16
N LEU A 627 3.10 22.76 21.01
CA LEU A 627 3.98 21.64 20.64
C LEU A 627 3.24 20.32 20.81
N VAL A 628 3.15 19.55 19.73
CA VAL A 628 2.51 18.22 19.72
C VAL A 628 3.53 17.18 19.23
N LEU A 629 3.73 16.10 19.99
CA LEU A 629 4.50 14.92 19.58
C LEU A 629 3.54 13.73 19.49
N ALA A 630 3.56 13.02 18.38
CA ALA A 630 2.62 11.93 18.10
C ALA A 630 3.28 10.72 17.45
N ALA A 631 2.80 9.51 17.78
CA ALA A 631 3.32 8.24 17.28
C ALA A 631 2.19 7.21 17.13
N ARG A 632 2.24 6.31 16.13
CA ARG A 632 1.33 5.14 16.10
C ARG A 632 1.81 4.01 17.02
N LYS A 633 3.12 3.81 17.12
CA LYS A 633 3.74 2.99 18.18
C LYS A 633 4.10 3.93 19.34
N ASP A 634 5.31 3.82 19.88
CA ASP A 634 5.62 4.42 21.17
C ASP A 634 6.29 5.80 21.07
N ILE A 635 6.12 6.58 22.13
CA ILE A 635 6.94 7.77 22.39
C ILE A 635 7.93 7.41 23.49
N LEU A 636 9.23 7.42 23.17
CA LEU A 636 10.32 7.14 24.11
C LEU A 636 11.18 8.40 24.28
N LEU A 637 11.16 9.01 25.47
CA LEU A 637 11.90 10.23 25.78
C LEU A 637 12.71 10.06 27.07
N GLU A 638 14.02 10.31 27.01
CA GLU A 638 14.94 10.20 28.14
C GLU A 638 15.80 11.46 28.29
N ASP A 639 15.80 12.06 29.49
CA ASP A 639 16.50 13.31 29.82
C ASP A 639 16.08 14.53 28.95
N VAL A 640 14.87 14.50 28.38
CA VAL A 640 14.37 15.52 27.44
C VAL A 640 13.66 16.69 28.14
N GLN A 641 13.85 17.92 27.64
CA GLN A 641 13.08 19.11 28.01
C GLN A 641 12.15 19.53 26.85
N LEU A 642 10.88 19.81 27.16
CA LEU A 642 9.84 20.19 26.21
C LEU A 642 9.22 21.53 26.63
N GLU A 643 9.65 22.63 26.01
CA GLU A 643 9.18 23.98 26.27
C GLU A 643 8.26 24.48 25.15
N SER A 644 7.08 24.99 25.52
CA SER A 644 6.07 25.53 24.61
C SER A 644 5.57 26.91 25.07
N SER A 645 4.87 27.59 24.19
CA SER A 645 4.16 28.83 24.47
C SER A 645 2.97 28.60 25.42
N ARG A 646 2.01 27.73 25.04
CA ARG A 646 0.77 27.48 25.80
C ARG A 646 0.53 26.01 26.11
N GLU A 647 0.68 25.13 25.13
CA GLU A 647 0.36 23.70 25.29
C GLU A 647 1.51 22.79 24.85
N VAL A 648 1.78 21.74 25.64
CA VAL A 648 2.57 20.56 25.25
C VAL A 648 1.65 19.34 25.25
N ALA A 649 1.62 18.60 24.15
CA ALA A 649 0.84 17.36 24.05
C ALA A 649 1.68 16.20 23.51
N LEU A 650 1.66 15.05 24.20
CA LEU A 650 2.17 13.77 23.73
C LEU A 650 1.00 12.84 23.40
N ARG A 651 0.94 12.25 22.20
CA ARG A 651 -0.10 11.30 21.77
C ARG A 651 0.48 10.07 21.08
N SER A 652 0.62 8.99 21.84
CA SER A 652 0.91 7.65 21.30
C SER A 652 -0.38 6.87 21.07
N LEU A 653 -0.47 6.11 19.97
CA LEU A 653 -1.55 5.12 19.77
C LEU A 653 -1.22 3.75 20.40
N ARG A 654 -0.01 3.55 20.93
CA ARG A 654 0.43 2.40 21.75
C ARG A 654 0.81 2.87 23.16
N ASP A 655 2.10 2.94 23.50
CA ASP A 655 2.61 3.33 24.83
C ASP A 655 3.36 4.67 24.84
N VAL A 656 3.52 5.27 26.03
CA VAL A 656 4.43 6.40 26.26
C VAL A 656 5.33 6.07 27.44
N SER A 657 6.65 6.24 27.25
CA SER A 657 7.66 6.06 28.31
C SER A 657 8.49 7.33 28.46
N LEU A 658 8.41 7.96 29.64
CA LEU A 658 9.08 9.22 29.98
C LEU A 658 10.07 9.01 31.12
N THR A 659 11.36 9.21 30.85
CA THR A 659 12.45 9.16 31.85
C THR A 659 13.08 10.54 32.00
N ASN A 660 13.09 11.09 33.21
CA ASN A 660 13.66 12.41 33.57
C ASN A 660 13.12 13.63 32.78
N VAL A 661 12.01 13.47 32.05
CA VAL A 661 11.45 14.49 31.16
C VAL A 661 11.01 15.74 31.92
N THR A 662 11.22 16.92 31.34
CA THR A 662 10.70 18.19 31.86
C THR A 662 9.72 18.81 30.86
N MET A 663 8.58 19.31 31.32
CA MET A 663 7.58 19.98 30.50
C MET A 663 7.32 21.42 30.95
N GLY A 664 7.27 22.36 30.01
CA GLY A 664 6.98 23.77 30.25
C GLY A 664 5.94 24.32 29.28
N ALA A 665 4.83 24.81 29.82
CA ALA A 665 3.72 25.37 29.04
C ALA A 665 2.97 26.41 29.89
N SER A 666 2.30 27.40 29.28
CA SER A 666 1.54 28.41 30.06
C SER A 666 0.09 28.02 30.41
N ASN A 667 -0.44 26.96 29.80
CA ASN A 667 -1.85 26.56 29.94
C ASN A 667 -2.03 25.06 30.25
N LEU A 668 -1.48 24.18 29.39
CA LEU A 668 -1.82 22.76 29.39
C LEU A 668 -0.61 21.85 29.12
N ALA A 669 -0.48 20.79 29.90
CA ALA A 669 0.34 19.63 29.56
C ALA A 669 -0.58 18.40 29.42
N THR A 670 -0.46 17.68 28.31
CA THR A 670 -1.27 16.50 27.99
C THR A 670 -0.38 15.33 27.61
N VAL A 671 -0.62 14.15 28.19
CA VAL A 671 0.07 12.90 27.82
C VAL A 671 -0.96 11.79 27.64
N ARG A 672 -1.12 11.29 26.42
CA ARG A 672 -2.10 10.25 26.07
C ARG A 672 -1.40 9.06 25.42
N ALA A 673 -1.55 7.88 26.02
CA ALA A 673 -1.28 6.58 25.43
C ALA A 673 -2.61 5.84 25.19
N THR A 674 -2.63 4.81 24.36
CA THR A 674 -3.80 3.89 24.31
C THR A 674 -3.64 2.76 25.33
N ARG A 675 -2.43 2.23 25.47
CA ARG A 675 -2.11 1.06 26.31
C ARG A 675 -1.43 1.48 27.61
N ASP A 676 -0.10 1.61 27.67
CA ASP A 676 0.63 1.91 28.91
C ASP A 676 1.28 3.31 28.89
N LEU A 677 1.11 4.07 29.97
CA LEU A 677 1.86 5.30 30.25
C LEU A 677 2.78 5.05 31.43
N ASN A 678 4.08 5.02 31.17
CA ASN A 678 5.14 4.82 32.16
C ASN A 678 5.91 6.13 32.34
N VAL A 679 6.00 6.62 33.58
CA VAL A 679 6.65 7.89 33.91
C VAL A 679 7.60 7.69 35.08
N ASN A 680 8.84 8.12 34.90
CA ASN A 680 9.89 8.12 35.92
C ASN A 680 10.65 9.46 35.89
N GLY A 681 10.46 10.32 36.88
CA GLY A 681 11.22 11.57 37.00
C GLY A 681 10.66 12.78 36.23
N LEU A 682 9.35 12.77 35.90
CA LEU A 682 8.69 13.89 35.21
C LEU A 682 8.64 15.16 36.08
N LYS A 683 9.13 16.26 35.52
CA LYS A 683 9.20 17.59 36.14
C LYS A 683 8.43 18.61 35.31
N PHE A 684 8.06 19.71 35.95
CA PHE A 684 7.47 20.86 35.31
C PHE A 684 8.34 22.09 35.55
N SER A 685 8.72 22.80 34.49
CA SER A 685 9.57 24.00 34.56
C SER A 685 8.80 25.28 34.90
N ARG A 686 7.46 25.21 34.81
CA ARG A 686 6.51 26.30 35.06
C ARG A 686 5.32 25.75 35.84
N GLU A 687 4.60 26.60 36.56
CA GLU A 687 3.28 26.26 37.15
C GLU A 687 2.24 26.11 36.02
N ILE A 688 2.08 24.90 35.49
CA ILE A 688 1.12 24.61 34.40
C ILE A 688 -0.30 24.51 34.98
N PRO A 689 -1.28 25.35 34.58
CA PRO A 689 -2.62 25.37 35.18
C PRO A 689 -3.39 24.04 35.08
N SER A 690 -3.23 23.29 33.99
CA SER A 690 -3.92 22.03 33.74
C SER A 690 -2.97 20.93 33.29
N ILE A 691 -3.09 19.74 33.86
CA ILE A 691 -2.31 18.55 33.52
C ILE A 691 -3.26 17.38 33.28
N LEU A 692 -3.24 16.81 32.07
CA LEU A 692 -4.03 15.64 31.68
C LEU A 692 -3.11 14.46 31.36
N MET A 693 -3.34 13.32 32.00
CA MET A 693 -2.69 12.05 31.66
C MET A 693 -3.74 10.98 31.43
N GLU A 694 -3.60 10.21 30.34
CA GLU A 694 -4.57 9.20 29.94
C GLU A 694 -3.89 7.97 29.32
N ALA A 695 -4.30 6.78 29.73
CA ALA A 695 -3.87 5.50 29.18
C ALA A 695 -4.84 4.39 29.59
N THR A 696 -4.69 3.16 29.08
CA THR A 696 -5.32 2.00 29.74
C THR A 696 -4.75 1.85 31.15
N THR A 697 -3.42 1.87 31.30
CA THR A 697 -2.70 1.83 32.58
C THR A 697 -1.74 3.00 32.71
N ILE A 698 -1.71 3.67 33.87
CA ILE A 698 -0.75 4.72 34.20
C ILE A 698 0.14 4.26 35.36
N ARG A 699 1.47 4.37 35.22
CA ARG A 699 2.47 4.13 36.27
C ARG A 699 3.35 5.37 36.44
N LEU A 700 3.33 5.97 37.64
CA LEU A 700 4.09 7.18 37.97
C LEU A 700 5.15 6.88 39.05
N SER A 701 6.37 7.32 38.79
CA SER A 701 7.52 7.30 39.72
C SER A 701 8.24 8.65 39.70
N GLU A 702 8.68 9.15 40.86
CA GLU A 702 9.46 10.40 40.99
C GLU A 702 8.79 11.62 40.31
N VAL A 703 7.46 11.75 40.42
CA VAL A 703 6.68 12.83 39.79
C VAL A 703 6.17 13.80 40.86
N ASN A 704 6.56 15.08 40.76
CA ASN A 704 6.00 16.14 41.60
C ASN A 704 5.05 17.02 40.79
N PHE A 705 3.75 16.89 41.03
CA PHE A 705 2.74 17.78 40.48
C PHE A 705 2.81 19.16 41.16
N PRO A 706 2.70 20.28 40.42
CA PRO A 706 2.65 21.60 41.01
C PRO A 706 1.38 21.78 41.86
N ALA A 707 1.47 22.58 42.93
CA ALA A 707 0.36 22.73 43.88
C ALA A 707 -0.86 23.43 43.26
N SER A 708 -0.63 24.29 42.26
CA SER A 708 -1.67 25.07 41.57
C SER A 708 -2.39 24.28 40.47
N SER A 709 -1.76 23.22 39.95
CA SER A 709 -2.22 22.50 38.77
C SER A 709 -3.48 21.68 39.04
N MET A 710 -4.51 21.81 38.20
CA MET A 710 -5.57 20.81 38.12
C MET A 710 -5.07 19.56 37.40
N VAL A 711 -4.95 18.43 38.11
CA VAL A 711 -4.43 17.18 37.57
C VAL A 711 -5.58 16.20 37.30
N ARG A 712 -5.61 15.63 36.10
CA ARG A 712 -6.59 14.63 35.65
C ARG A 712 -5.86 13.38 35.18
N LEU A 713 -6.07 12.26 35.88
CA LEU A 713 -5.42 10.98 35.58
C LEU A 713 -6.49 9.95 35.19
N ASN A 714 -6.65 9.69 33.89
CA ASN A 714 -7.68 8.80 33.35
C ASN A 714 -7.10 7.40 33.08
N SER A 715 -7.74 6.35 33.59
CA SER A 715 -7.35 4.94 33.34
C SER A 715 -8.54 4.04 33.06
N LEU A 716 -8.37 2.87 32.44
CA LEU A 716 -9.51 2.01 32.01
C LEU A 716 -10.49 1.68 33.15
N LYS A 717 -9.97 1.38 34.34
CA LYS A 717 -10.75 1.03 35.54
C LYS A 717 -10.98 2.24 36.46
N GLY A 718 -10.19 3.29 36.31
CA GLY A 718 -10.23 4.48 37.18
C GLY A 718 -9.74 4.23 38.60
N GLY A 719 -10.03 5.19 39.48
CA GLY A 719 -9.61 5.14 40.89
C GLY A 719 -10.23 3.98 41.66
N ILE A 720 -9.47 3.45 42.62
CA ILE A 720 -10.00 2.58 43.67
C ILE A 720 -11.00 3.38 44.51
N ASP A 721 -12.15 2.77 44.79
CA ASP A 721 -13.32 3.40 45.41
C ASP A 721 -13.75 4.71 44.70
N GLY A 722 -13.46 4.83 43.41
CA GLY A 722 -13.75 6.02 42.60
C GLY A 722 -12.83 7.22 42.85
N LYS A 723 -11.80 7.09 43.69
CA LYS A 723 -10.94 8.24 44.10
C LYS A 723 -9.44 7.97 44.08
N TYR A 724 -8.98 6.83 44.58
CA TYR A 724 -7.57 6.64 44.95
C TYR A 724 -6.75 5.92 43.86
N PRO A 725 -5.46 6.22 43.71
CA PRO A 725 -4.55 5.38 42.93
C PRO A 725 -4.19 4.10 43.71
N ASN A 726 -3.54 3.17 43.03
CA ASN A 726 -2.68 2.17 43.66
C ASN A 726 -1.45 2.88 44.28
N PHE A 727 -1.05 2.52 45.51
CA PHE A 727 0.08 3.16 46.22
C PHE A 727 1.24 2.19 46.50
N GLY A 728 2.45 2.56 46.05
CA GLY A 728 3.70 1.87 46.36
C GLY A 728 4.09 0.76 45.37
N SER A 729 5.35 0.34 45.47
CA SER A 729 5.98 -0.64 44.56
C SER A 729 5.65 -2.11 44.87
N ALA A 730 5.08 -2.41 46.04
CA ALA A 730 4.72 -3.77 46.44
C ALA A 730 3.43 -4.31 45.77
N ILE A 731 2.86 -3.57 44.82
CA ILE A 731 1.59 -3.92 44.15
C ILE A 731 1.87 -4.84 42.95
N PRO A 732 1.36 -6.10 42.94
CA PRO A 732 1.59 -7.03 41.86
C PRO A 732 1.16 -6.48 40.50
N SER A 733 1.92 -6.75 39.44
CA SER A 733 1.69 -6.21 38.09
C SER A 733 0.26 -6.40 37.60
N ALA A 734 -0.35 -7.57 37.87
CA ALA A 734 -1.75 -7.87 37.53
C ALA A 734 -2.78 -6.92 38.18
N GLN A 735 -2.49 -6.39 39.38
CA GLN A 735 -3.33 -5.40 40.06
C GLN A 735 -3.13 -3.97 39.53
N GLN A 736 -2.00 -3.72 38.85
CA GLN A 736 -1.72 -2.43 38.23
C GLN A 736 -2.47 -2.22 36.91
N ILE A 737 -2.67 -3.30 36.14
CA ILE A 737 -3.29 -3.27 34.80
C ILE A 737 -4.64 -2.56 34.84
N GLY A 738 -4.80 -1.55 33.99
CA GLY A 738 -6.03 -0.78 33.85
C GLY A 738 -6.23 0.33 34.88
N ARG A 739 -5.25 0.62 35.75
CA ARG A 739 -5.37 1.61 36.85
C ARG A 739 -4.34 2.74 36.76
N VAL A 740 -4.51 3.76 37.60
CA VAL A 740 -3.47 4.71 37.97
C VAL A 740 -2.68 4.16 39.16
N ASN A 741 -1.35 4.15 39.04
CA ASN A 741 -0.43 3.56 40.01
C ASN A 741 0.65 4.57 40.40
N PHE A 742 0.71 4.96 41.67
CA PHE A 742 1.76 5.80 42.25
C PHE A 742 2.81 4.88 42.85
N ILE A 743 3.80 4.48 42.04
CA ILE A 743 4.75 3.41 42.36
C ILE A 743 5.76 3.87 43.42
N LYS A 744 6.34 5.07 43.24
CA LYS A 744 7.38 5.63 44.13
C LYS A 744 7.39 7.15 44.03
N ASN A 745 7.56 7.86 45.15
CA ASN A 745 7.84 9.30 45.20
C ASN A 745 6.95 10.17 44.27
N VAL A 746 5.64 9.90 44.26
CA VAL A 746 4.66 10.80 43.63
C VAL A 746 4.20 11.81 44.67
N SER A 747 4.22 13.10 44.32
CA SER A 747 3.87 14.20 45.25
C SER A 747 3.00 15.27 44.59
N SER A 748 2.30 16.06 45.41
CA SER A 748 1.65 17.31 44.99
C SER A 748 2.14 18.45 45.88
N GLY A 749 2.64 19.53 45.26
CA GLY A 749 3.27 20.65 45.98
C GLY A 749 4.44 20.24 46.88
N GLY A 750 5.18 19.20 46.51
CA GLY A 750 6.26 18.60 47.32
C GLY A 750 5.81 17.62 48.41
N ASN A 751 4.51 17.45 48.65
CA ASN A 751 3.98 16.53 49.67
C ASN A 751 3.73 15.14 49.07
N ILE A 752 4.37 14.10 49.62
CA ILE A 752 4.34 12.74 49.09
C ILE A 752 2.95 12.10 49.27
N LEU A 753 2.38 11.60 48.18
CA LEU A 753 1.05 10.96 48.11
C LEU A 753 1.18 9.43 48.15
N ASN A 754 1.73 8.87 49.23
CA ASN A 754 2.00 7.43 49.35
C ASN A 754 0.90 6.62 50.06
N ASN A 755 -0.19 7.26 50.50
CA ASN A 755 -1.33 6.60 51.16
C ASN A 755 -2.60 7.47 51.05
N ARG A 756 -3.76 6.90 51.42
CA ARG A 756 -5.06 7.59 51.34
C ARG A 756 -5.11 8.89 52.15
N SER A 757 -4.61 8.91 53.39
CA SER A 757 -4.63 10.12 54.23
C SER A 757 -3.77 11.25 53.64
N ALA A 758 -2.62 10.92 53.05
CA ALA A 758 -1.80 11.91 52.36
C ALA A 758 -2.46 12.39 51.05
N PHE A 759 -3.11 11.49 50.31
CA PHE A 759 -3.89 11.84 49.12
C PHE A 759 -5.09 12.73 49.46
N ASP A 760 -5.77 12.49 50.58
CA ASP A 760 -6.89 13.30 51.06
C ASP A 760 -6.45 14.70 51.53
N GLN A 761 -5.27 14.81 52.15
CA GLN A 761 -4.75 16.06 52.68
C GLN A 761 -4.07 16.94 51.62
N TYR A 762 -3.35 16.35 50.66
CA TYR A 762 -2.48 17.07 49.72
C TYR A 762 -2.81 16.82 48.23
N GLY A 763 -3.58 15.78 47.92
CA GLY A 763 -3.98 15.42 46.54
C GLY A 763 -5.30 16.03 46.08
N ALA A 764 -5.82 17.06 46.77
CA ALA A 764 -7.13 17.66 46.47
C ALA A 764 -7.24 18.28 45.06
N ASN A 765 -6.11 18.58 44.43
CA ASN A 765 -6.01 19.04 43.03
C ASN A 765 -5.93 17.89 42.01
N ILE A 766 -5.85 16.62 42.46
CA ILE A 766 -5.74 15.44 41.61
C ILE A 766 -7.07 14.68 41.55
N SER A 767 -7.56 14.48 40.33
CA SER A 767 -8.74 13.67 40.03
C SER A 767 -8.36 12.42 39.24
N ILE A 768 -8.97 11.27 39.57
CA ILE A 768 -8.68 9.99 38.91
C ILE A 768 -9.95 9.49 38.19
N GLY A 769 -10.02 9.77 36.90
CA GLY A 769 -11.15 9.44 36.03
C GLY A 769 -11.03 8.06 35.38
N LYS A 770 -12.06 7.71 34.60
CA LYS A 770 -11.96 6.68 33.58
C LYS A 770 -11.61 7.31 32.23
N VAL A 771 -10.93 6.56 31.37
CA VAL A 771 -10.88 6.90 29.95
C VAL A 771 -12.30 6.91 29.37
N ALA A 772 -12.55 7.75 28.36
CA ALA A 772 -13.72 7.53 27.52
C ALA A 772 -13.51 6.23 26.74
N LEU A 773 -14.47 5.31 26.81
CA LEU A 773 -14.54 4.22 25.83
C LEU A 773 -14.99 4.84 24.50
N PRO A 774 -14.33 4.51 23.37
CA PRO A 774 -14.75 4.95 22.04
C PRO A 774 -16.08 4.31 21.62
#